data_AF-A0A3M8XC38-F1
#
_entry.id   AF-A0A3M8XC38-F1
#
_cell.length_a   1.000
_cell.length_b   1.000
_cell.length_c   1.000
_cell.angle_alpha   90.00
_cell.angle_beta   90.00
_cell.angle_gamma   90.00
#
_symmetry.space_group_name_H-M   'P 1'
#
loop_
_entity.id
_entity.type
_entity.pdbx_description
1 polymer ?
#
loop_
_entity_poly.entity_id
_entity_poly.type
_entity_poly.pdbx_seq_one_letter_code
_entity_poly.pdbx_strand_id
1 'polypeptide(L)'
;MTKRRPRRRRAALAALLFGAVTATMLGGTPAAARPEERPRPALPSPPGGDDVKVLVFHGSAGDEAPTVDAGIEAIERIGNQGPAATRFTVDATADASVFTTPKLGTYNAVVFLTGAGDVLDPEQEAGLETYMEAGGGFLGIHGAARNEPYSDWFTGLIGARPTTGPATVQRAVVEVGDRGHPATKDLPLEWKRPDTWLNWKTNPSGQVHTVARVRESSYQPGTGANGWDHPISWCRDYDGGRSFYTGMGGTAAGFRETDFRTHLRGALLWTTRLARADCQATITANYKAERVTKPNQPGQADQIGEPHGLVTAPDGRVLYIGRGGSDNSAPVVTDWNDPDIGKGLGQIHVYDPKTGKVTLAGALTVFGNKGGGDELIKNEEGLLGIELDPDFLTNGWVYLHYTPHSKINRDTRMAERRVSRFTLNLKTDKLDLGSEKVLLSWPVQIHSCCHAGGGMAWDSERNLYIATGDNNSSQFSDGYSGNNPQPNYKGVSFADARRTAGNTNNLNGKILRIHPEADGTYTLPEGNLFTGKEPDEGGGKTRGEIYVMGVRNPARIFVDKKTDILYAGWVGPDAGEPSTTWGPAKYDTFAAITKAGNHGWPFCMGNKQPYRDRNLPDPSKPLGWYDCDAPKNESPNNNGLVNLPPVTGNTIWYSPQGGAPDYPRNADGIPSYKASEAKFLLPWLKGGGQATMNGPVYRYDDTSNSATKWPAYWDGKWFVGDFYDADQPRHAVVTDPRTVGKGGLPVHAESLKKIIPVGADGIRNLMDWKFAPDGSLYVLDYGRGFFTSDAKSALWHITYKGGEPTPLAKDVARKAEQR
;
A
#
# COMPACT_ATOMS: atom_id res chain seq x y z
N MET A 1 48.44 -4.88 -26.80
CA MET A 1 48.44 -6.32 -27.14
C MET A 1 47.14 -6.67 -27.85
N THR A 2 47.24 -7.55 -28.85
CA THR A 2 46.19 -8.38 -29.48
C THR A 2 45.01 -7.75 -30.25
N LYS A 3 45.11 -7.86 -31.58
CA LYS A 3 44.08 -7.74 -32.62
C LYS A 3 42.89 -8.69 -32.39
N ARG A 4 41.66 -8.29 -32.78
CA ARG A 4 40.70 -9.19 -33.47
C ARG A 4 39.61 -8.41 -34.24
N ARG A 5 39.27 -8.99 -35.40
CA ARG A 5 38.43 -8.49 -36.52
C ARG A 5 36.93 -8.43 -36.22
N PRO A 6 36.12 -7.68 -37.02
CA PRO A 6 34.67 -7.70 -36.96
C PRO A 6 34.07 -8.75 -37.93
N ARG A 7 32.90 -9.32 -37.58
CA ARG A 7 32.07 -10.09 -38.51
C ARG A 7 30.68 -9.45 -38.61
N ARG A 8 30.41 -8.87 -39.79
CA ARG A 8 29.08 -8.57 -40.32
C ARG A 8 28.34 -9.88 -40.63
N ARG A 9 27.03 -9.95 -40.34
CA ARG A 9 26.12 -10.92 -40.96
C ARG A 9 25.13 -10.17 -41.85
N ARG A 10 25.04 -10.62 -43.10
CA ARG A 10 24.13 -10.17 -44.15
C ARG A 10 22.80 -10.92 -44.04
N ALA A 11 21.74 -10.22 -44.44
CA ALA A 11 20.40 -10.74 -44.69
C ALA A 11 20.35 -11.68 -45.91
N ALA A 12 19.33 -12.56 -45.93
CA ALA A 12 18.72 -13.05 -47.16
C ALA A 12 17.28 -13.51 -46.87
N LEU A 13 16.33 -12.91 -47.60
CA LEU A 13 14.95 -13.37 -47.81
C LEU A 13 14.96 -14.65 -48.66
N ALA A 14 13.96 -15.52 -48.47
CA ALA A 14 13.39 -16.32 -49.55
C ALA A 14 11.92 -16.66 -49.24
N ALA A 15 11.05 -16.34 -50.19
CA ALA A 15 9.63 -16.70 -50.27
C ALA A 15 9.44 -18.02 -51.06
N LEU A 16 8.17 -18.38 -51.31
CA LEU A 16 7.59 -19.47 -52.14
C LEU A 16 7.04 -20.64 -51.28
N LEU A 17 5.87 -21.24 -51.53
CA LEU A 17 4.83 -21.14 -52.56
C LEU A 17 3.60 -21.91 -52.05
N PHE A 18 2.40 -21.44 -52.39
CA PHE A 18 1.14 -22.17 -52.19
C PHE A 18 1.02 -23.32 -53.20
N GLY A 19 0.62 -24.50 -52.73
CA GLY A 19 0.21 -25.64 -53.56
C GLY A 19 -1.00 -26.32 -52.93
N ALA A 20 -2.18 -26.13 -53.54
CA ALA A 20 -3.41 -26.80 -53.18
C ALA A 20 -3.46 -28.19 -53.84
N VAL A 21 -3.80 -29.22 -53.05
CA VAL A 21 -4.29 -30.50 -53.57
C VAL A 21 -5.55 -30.86 -52.78
N THR A 22 -6.68 -30.82 -53.48
CA THR A 22 -7.98 -31.34 -53.08
C THR A 22 -8.01 -32.86 -53.32
N ALA A 23 -8.23 -33.63 -52.27
CA ALA A 23 -8.61 -35.04 -52.36
C ALA A 23 -9.85 -35.26 -51.49
N THR A 24 -11.00 -35.41 -52.15
CA THR A 24 -12.26 -35.88 -51.57
C THR A 24 -12.17 -37.37 -51.26
N MET A 25 -12.35 -37.75 -50.00
CA MET A 25 -12.86 -39.06 -49.64
C MET A 25 -13.98 -38.92 -48.61
N LEU A 26 -15.15 -39.41 -49.00
CA LEU A 26 -16.30 -39.66 -48.13
C LEU A 26 -15.91 -40.73 -47.11
N GLY A 27 -15.92 -40.37 -45.82
CA GLY A 27 -15.82 -41.30 -44.70
C GLY A 27 -16.64 -40.72 -43.56
N GLY A 28 -17.70 -41.43 -43.16
CA GLY A 28 -18.62 -40.98 -42.12
C GLY A 28 -17.89 -40.66 -40.82
N THR A 29 -18.22 -39.54 -40.21
CA THR A 29 -17.83 -39.24 -38.83
C THR A 29 -18.40 -40.33 -37.92
N PRO A 30 -17.59 -41.06 -37.14
CA PRO A 30 -18.14 -41.71 -35.97
C PRO A 30 -18.68 -40.59 -35.10
N ALA A 31 -19.97 -40.62 -34.80
CA ALA A 31 -20.51 -39.85 -33.71
C ALA A 31 -19.69 -40.24 -32.48
N ALA A 32 -18.81 -39.35 -32.03
CA ALA A 32 -18.21 -39.48 -30.73
C ALA A 32 -19.38 -39.40 -29.75
N ALA A 33 -19.78 -40.57 -29.24
CA ALA A 33 -20.72 -40.65 -28.14
C ALA A 33 -20.18 -39.71 -27.05
N ARG A 34 -20.99 -38.72 -26.67
CA ARG A 34 -20.81 -38.05 -25.38
C ARG A 34 -20.62 -39.16 -24.33
N PRO A 35 -19.68 -39.02 -23.39
CA PRO A 35 -19.70 -39.88 -22.21
C PRO A 35 -21.11 -39.82 -21.64
N GLU A 36 -21.71 -40.98 -21.35
CA GLU A 36 -22.97 -41.05 -20.62
C GLU A 36 -22.83 -40.21 -19.35
N GLU A 37 -23.60 -39.12 -19.26
CA GLU A 37 -23.84 -38.41 -18.00
C GLU A 37 -24.50 -39.42 -17.06
N ARG A 38 -23.73 -39.94 -16.10
CA ARG A 38 -24.29 -40.74 -15.02
C ARG A 38 -25.35 -39.89 -14.31
N PRO A 39 -26.52 -40.45 -13.97
CA PRO A 39 -27.57 -39.71 -13.27
C PRO A 39 -27.02 -39.22 -11.93
N ARG A 40 -26.84 -37.89 -11.82
CA ARG A 40 -26.39 -37.24 -10.57
C ARG A 40 -27.55 -37.23 -9.57
N PRO A 41 -27.35 -37.61 -8.30
CA PRO A 41 -28.38 -37.44 -7.29
C PRO A 41 -28.70 -35.96 -7.13
N ALA A 42 -29.96 -35.57 -7.30
CA ALA A 42 -30.41 -34.22 -6.99
C ALA A 42 -30.45 -34.04 -5.46
N LEU A 43 -29.42 -33.43 -4.88
CA LEU A 43 -29.45 -33.04 -3.47
C LEU A 43 -30.37 -31.83 -3.31
N PRO A 44 -31.26 -31.79 -2.30
CA PRO A 44 -31.93 -30.55 -1.95
C PRO A 44 -30.86 -29.51 -1.65
N SER A 45 -30.98 -28.31 -2.25
CA SER A 45 -30.09 -27.20 -1.93
C SER A 45 -30.08 -27.01 -0.42
N PRO A 46 -28.96 -26.69 0.25
CA PRO A 46 -28.98 -26.36 1.67
C PRO A 46 -29.20 -24.84 1.85
N PRO A 47 -30.44 -24.35 2.03
CA PRO A 47 -30.66 -23.08 2.71
C PRO A 47 -30.67 -23.34 4.23
N GLY A 48 -29.84 -22.60 4.95
CA GLY A 48 -29.87 -22.57 6.42
C GLY A 48 -31.26 -22.21 6.97
N GLY A 49 -31.65 -22.89 8.05
CA GLY A 49 -32.91 -22.75 8.77
C GLY A 49 -32.74 -23.17 10.22
N ASP A 50 -33.84 -23.34 10.95
CA ASP A 50 -33.83 -23.95 12.27
C ASP A 50 -33.47 -25.45 12.12
N ASP A 51 -32.51 -25.96 12.93
CA ASP A 51 -31.87 -27.30 12.83
C ASP A 51 -30.62 -27.38 11.91
N VAL A 52 -29.64 -26.47 12.08
CA VAL A 52 -28.35 -26.52 11.36
C VAL A 52 -27.51 -27.73 11.78
N LYS A 53 -26.95 -28.46 10.80
CA LYS A 53 -26.13 -29.66 11.01
C LYS A 53 -24.77 -29.56 10.34
N VAL A 54 -23.74 -30.08 11.02
CA VAL A 54 -22.37 -30.17 10.53
C VAL A 54 -21.92 -31.63 10.53
N LEU A 55 -21.41 -32.11 9.40
CA LEU A 55 -20.78 -33.42 9.29
C LEU A 55 -19.27 -33.27 9.47
N VAL A 56 -18.68 -33.97 10.44
CA VAL A 56 -17.23 -34.07 10.59
C VAL A 56 -16.76 -35.39 9.99
N PHE A 57 -16.10 -35.31 8.84
CA PHE A 57 -15.44 -36.43 8.20
C PHE A 57 -13.97 -36.50 8.64
N HIS A 58 -13.57 -37.65 9.20
CA HIS A 58 -12.21 -37.90 9.71
C HIS A 58 -11.58 -39.15 9.10
N GLY A 59 -12.07 -39.61 7.95
CA GLY A 59 -11.46 -40.71 7.19
C GLY A 59 -10.03 -40.39 6.77
N SER A 60 -9.15 -41.40 6.86
CA SER A 60 -7.70 -41.29 6.57
C SER A 60 -7.20 -42.59 5.95
N ALA A 61 -6.28 -42.50 4.99
CA ALA A 61 -5.63 -43.68 4.40
C ALA A 61 -4.55 -44.30 5.31
N GLY A 62 -4.24 -43.67 6.45
CA GLY A 62 -3.31 -44.16 7.48
C GLY A 62 -3.84 -43.96 8.90
N ASP A 63 -3.02 -44.26 9.91
CA ASP A 63 -3.41 -44.22 11.34
C ASP A 63 -4.09 -42.91 11.75
N GLU A 64 -5.12 -43.03 12.59
CA GLU A 64 -5.90 -41.91 13.08
C GLU A 64 -5.04 -40.99 13.97
N ALA A 65 -4.99 -39.71 13.62
CA ALA A 65 -4.16 -38.75 14.34
C ALA A 65 -4.76 -38.43 15.72
N PRO A 66 -3.94 -38.25 16.79
CA PRO A 66 -4.42 -37.83 18.11
C PRO A 66 -5.17 -36.48 18.12
N THR A 67 -5.15 -35.74 17.02
CA THR A 67 -5.90 -34.49 16.81
C THR A 67 -7.37 -34.72 16.49
N VAL A 68 -7.78 -35.92 16.05
CA VAL A 68 -9.16 -36.21 15.62
C VAL A 68 -10.13 -36.09 16.79
N ASP A 69 -9.91 -36.83 17.88
CA ASP A 69 -10.77 -36.76 19.07
C ASP A 69 -10.90 -35.34 19.62
N ALA A 70 -9.78 -34.63 19.75
CA ALA A 70 -9.75 -33.26 20.24
C ALA A 70 -10.48 -32.29 19.29
N GLY A 71 -10.41 -32.53 17.98
CA GLY A 71 -11.10 -31.76 16.96
C GLY A 71 -12.61 -31.98 16.98
N ILE A 72 -13.05 -33.24 17.06
CA ILE A 72 -14.47 -33.60 17.19
C ILE A 72 -15.04 -32.95 18.46
N GLU A 73 -14.39 -33.14 19.62
CA GLU A 73 -14.82 -32.54 20.89
C GLU A 73 -14.95 -31.01 20.79
N ALA A 74 -13.98 -30.35 20.15
CA ALA A 74 -14.01 -28.91 19.97
C ALA A 74 -15.15 -28.44 19.06
N ILE A 75 -15.41 -29.13 17.95
CA ILE A 75 -16.48 -28.78 17.00
C ILE A 75 -17.86 -29.01 17.63
N GLU A 76 -18.07 -30.13 18.33
CA GLU A 76 -19.29 -30.39 19.11
C GLU A 76 -19.52 -29.31 20.16
N ARG A 77 -18.46 -28.94 20.90
CA ARG A 77 -18.53 -27.85 21.89
C ARG A 77 -18.89 -26.51 21.24
N ILE A 78 -18.32 -26.21 20.07
CA ILE A 78 -18.66 -24.99 19.32
C ILE A 78 -20.13 -25.00 18.92
N GLY A 79 -20.65 -26.12 18.40
CA GLY A 79 -22.06 -26.25 17.99
C GLY A 79 -23.05 -26.00 19.13
N ASN A 80 -22.68 -26.38 20.35
CA ASN A 80 -23.48 -26.21 21.56
C ASN A 80 -23.33 -24.82 22.24
N GLN A 81 -22.47 -23.94 21.73
CA GLN A 81 -22.18 -22.63 22.33
C GLN A 81 -22.86 -21.46 21.60
N GLY A 82 -22.96 -20.33 22.31
CA GLY A 82 -23.53 -19.08 21.80
C GLY A 82 -25.06 -19.01 21.84
N PRO A 83 -25.65 -17.95 21.25
CA PRO A 83 -27.09 -17.78 21.13
C PRO A 83 -27.75 -18.94 20.38
N ALA A 84 -28.98 -19.31 20.76
CA ALA A 84 -29.71 -20.44 20.18
C ALA A 84 -29.78 -20.40 18.64
N ALA A 85 -30.00 -19.21 18.07
CA ALA A 85 -30.04 -18.97 16.61
C ALA A 85 -28.70 -19.21 15.88
N THR A 86 -27.62 -19.49 16.61
CA THR A 86 -26.29 -19.77 16.06
C THR A 86 -25.71 -21.10 16.55
N ARG A 87 -26.57 -21.99 17.08
CA ARG A 87 -26.21 -23.35 17.47
C ARG A 87 -26.45 -24.32 16.31
N PHE A 88 -25.73 -25.41 16.31
CA PHE A 88 -25.83 -26.47 15.31
C PHE A 88 -25.45 -27.82 15.93
N THR A 89 -25.99 -28.91 15.38
CA THR A 89 -25.61 -30.27 15.77
C THR A 89 -24.45 -30.79 14.93
N VAL A 90 -23.73 -31.77 15.45
CA VAL A 90 -22.53 -32.32 14.84
C VAL A 90 -22.65 -33.84 14.77
N ASP A 91 -22.47 -34.41 13.59
CA ASP A 91 -22.31 -35.85 13.39
C ASP A 91 -20.85 -36.09 12.94
N ALA A 92 -20.16 -37.07 13.52
CA ALA A 92 -18.80 -37.44 13.11
C ALA A 92 -18.76 -38.86 12.50
N THR A 93 -17.99 -39.06 11.43
CA THR A 93 -17.81 -40.37 10.80
C THR A 93 -16.48 -40.48 10.04
N ALA A 94 -15.90 -41.67 10.01
CA ALA A 94 -14.81 -42.04 9.10
C ALA A 94 -15.31 -42.78 7.84
N ASP A 95 -16.60 -43.14 7.79
CA ASP A 95 -17.20 -43.86 6.66
C ASP A 95 -17.54 -42.91 5.50
N ALA A 96 -16.78 -43.02 4.41
CA ALA A 96 -16.94 -42.21 3.20
C ALA A 96 -18.22 -42.52 2.43
N SER A 97 -18.94 -43.61 2.74
CA SER A 97 -20.23 -43.91 2.12
C SER A 97 -21.26 -42.79 2.32
N VAL A 98 -21.10 -41.95 3.34
CA VAL A 98 -21.95 -40.78 3.57
C VAL A 98 -22.05 -39.86 2.34
N PHE A 99 -20.99 -39.77 1.53
CA PHE A 99 -20.95 -38.88 0.36
C PHE A 99 -21.80 -39.34 -0.81
N THR A 100 -22.19 -40.61 -0.86
CA THR A 100 -23.10 -41.16 -1.89
C THR A 100 -24.54 -41.30 -1.38
N THR A 101 -24.81 -40.89 -0.14
CA THR A 101 -26.15 -40.98 0.45
C THR A 101 -26.94 -39.66 0.30
N PRO A 102 -28.28 -39.73 0.22
CA PRO A 102 -29.13 -38.55 0.35
C PRO A 102 -28.95 -37.82 1.69
N LYS A 103 -28.40 -38.48 2.72
CA LYS A 103 -28.14 -37.87 4.04
C LYS A 103 -27.17 -36.69 3.92
N LEU A 104 -26.25 -36.69 2.95
CA LEU A 104 -25.31 -35.59 2.74
C LEU A 104 -26.01 -34.23 2.56
N GLY A 105 -27.15 -34.20 1.85
CA GLY A 105 -27.94 -32.99 1.64
C GLY A 105 -28.61 -32.43 2.90
N THR A 106 -28.56 -33.15 4.03
CA THR A 106 -29.09 -32.66 5.32
C THR A 106 -28.09 -31.82 6.10
N TYR A 107 -26.81 -31.80 5.71
CA TYR A 107 -25.77 -31.04 6.39
C TYR A 107 -25.53 -29.67 5.73
N ASN A 108 -25.45 -28.63 6.55
CA ASN A 108 -25.13 -27.28 6.09
C ASN A 108 -23.64 -27.08 5.84
N ALA A 109 -22.79 -27.84 6.52
CA ALA A 109 -21.37 -27.89 6.25
C ALA A 109 -20.77 -29.29 6.46
N VAL A 110 -19.75 -29.61 5.68
CA VAL A 110 -18.86 -30.75 5.87
C VAL A 110 -17.50 -30.24 6.33
N VAL A 111 -16.98 -30.82 7.40
CA VAL A 111 -15.63 -30.58 7.92
C VAL A 111 -14.76 -31.76 7.55
N PHE A 112 -13.65 -31.51 6.86
CA PHE A 112 -12.57 -32.48 6.72
C PHE A 112 -11.58 -32.23 7.85
N LEU A 113 -11.65 -33.08 8.88
CA LEU A 113 -10.86 -32.95 10.11
C LEU A 113 -9.58 -33.75 9.98
N THR A 114 -8.49 -33.08 9.59
CA THR A 114 -7.16 -33.69 9.38
C THR A 114 -7.21 -34.96 8.49
N GLY A 115 -6.07 -35.63 8.29
CA GLY A 115 -5.96 -36.82 7.44
C GLY A 115 -4.97 -36.64 6.29
N ALA A 116 -4.73 -37.71 5.53
CA ALA A 116 -3.99 -37.68 4.28
C ALA A 116 -4.38 -38.87 3.39
N GLY A 117 -4.12 -38.73 2.09
CA GLY A 117 -4.27 -39.82 1.11
C GLY A 117 -5.58 -39.74 0.31
N ASP A 118 -5.78 -40.78 -0.49
CA ASP A 118 -6.98 -40.98 -1.31
C ASP A 118 -8.04 -41.64 -0.41
N VAL A 119 -9.01 -40.84 0.06
CA VAL A 119 -10.01 -41.24 1.07
C VAL A 119 -11.42 -41.32 0.50
N LEU A 120 -11.64 -40.72 -0.68
CA LEU A 120 -12.87 -40.84 -1.46
C LEU A 120 -12.61 -41.66 -2.72
N ASP A 121 -13.50 -42.57 -3.04
CA ASP A 121 -13.55 -43.13 -4.39
C ASP A 121 -14.18 -42.11 -5.37
N PRO A 122 -14.12 -42.36 -6.70
CA PRO A 122 -14.66 -41.41 -7.69
C PRO A 122 -16.17 -41.12 -7.55
N GLU A 123 -16.97 -42.03 -6.98
CA GLU A 123 -18.40 -41.80 -6.77
C GLU A 123 -18.64 -40.90 -5.55
N GLN A 124 -17.85 -41.12 -4.49
CA GLN A 124 -17.87 -40.30 -3.28
C GLN A 124 -17.37 -38.88 -3.54
N GLU A 125 -16.31 -38.71 -4.34
CA GLU A 125 -15.85 -37.38 -4.76
C GLU A 125 -16.93 -36.65 -5.56
N ALA A 126 -17.54 -37.30 -6.55
CA ALA A 126 -18.65 -36.72 -7.32
C ALA A 126 -19.87 -36.35 -6.43
N GLY A 127 -20.11 -37.09 -5.35
CA GLY A 127 -21.11 -36.75 -4.34
C GLY A 127 -20.77 -35.47 -3.58
N LEU A 128 -19.51 -35.27 -3.20
CA LEU A 128 -19.01 -34.03 -2.60
C LEU A 128 -19.04 -32.85 -3.59
N GLU A 129 -18.71 -33.07 -4.86
CA GLU A 129 -18.88 -32.07 -5.93
C GLU A 129 -20.32 -31.59 -6.01
N THR A 130 -21.26 -32.54 -6.14
CA THR A 130 -22.70 -32.26 -6.21
C THR A 130 -23.19 -31.50 -4.97
N TYR A 131 -22.67 -31.82 -3.79
CA TYR A 131 -22.96 -31.10 -2.56
C TYR A 131 -22.49 -29.63 -2.59
N MET A 132 -21.30 -29.38 -3.12
CA MET A 132 -20.78 -28.02 -3.29
C MET A 132 -21.57 -27.25 -4.34
N GLU A 133 -21.86 -27.86 -5.50
CA GLU A 133 -22.70 -27.29 -6.58
C GLU A 133 -24.08 -26.88 -6.05
N ALA A 134 -24.65 -27.65 -5.12
CA ALA A 134 -25.93 -27.36 -4.47
C ALA A 134 -25.89 -26.21 -3.45
N GLY A 135 -24.71 -25.67 -3.13
CA GLY A 135 -24.50 -24.56 -2.21
C GLY A 135 -24.00 -24.95 -0.82
N GLY A 136 -23.47 -26.16 -0.66
CA GLY A 136 -22.90 -26.70 0.57
C GLY A 136 -21.74 -25.89 1.15
N GLY A 137 -21.47 -26.11 2.45
CA GLY A 137 -20.34 -25.52 3.16
C GLY A 137 -19.22 -26.52 3.35
N PHE A 138 -17.98 -26.10 3.20
CA PHE A 138 -16.79 -26.91 3.42
C PHE A 138 -15.82 -26.22 4.38
N LEU A 139 -15.33 -26.96 5.37
CA LEU A 139 -14.23 -26.55 6.25
C LEU A 139 -13.11 -27.60 6.22
N GLY A 140 -11.96 -27.26 5.64
CA GLY A 140 -10.76 -28.09 5.74
C GLY A 140 -9.87 -27.64 6.90
N ILE A 141 -9.42 -28.59 7.73
CA ILE A 141 -8.55 -28.32 8.88
C ILE A 141 -7.22 -29.07 8.72
N HIS A 142 -6.12 -28.32 8.78
CA HIS A 142 -4.73 -28.80 8.82
C HIS A 142 -4.42 -29.87 7.76
N GLY A 143 -4.37 -31.14 8.18
CA GLY A 143 -4.05 -32.30 7.34
C GLY A 143 -4.97 -32.47 6.14
N ALA A 144 -6.21 -31.97 6.20
CA ALA A 144 -7.17 -32.03 5.10
C ALA A 144 -6.61 -31.57 3.74
N ALA A 145 -5.61 -30.69 3.74
CA ALA A 145 -4.92 -30.28 2.50
C ALA A 145 -4.12 -31.40 1.81
N ARG A 146 -3.97 -32.57 2.44
CA ARG A 146 -3.29 -33.77 1.94
C ARG A 146 -4.26 -34.87 1.48
N ASN A 147 -5.57 -34.67 1.62
CA ASN A 147 -6.58 -35.61 1.12
C ASN A 147 -6.80 -35.44 -0.38
N GLU A 148 -7.19 -36.50 -1.08
CA GLU A 148 -7.44 -36.51 -2.52
C GLU A 148 -6.27 -35.91 -3.33
N PRO A 149 -5.02 -36.37 -3.15
CA PRO A 149 -3.82 -35.71 -3.70
C PRO A 149 -3.79 -35.69 -5.24
N TYR A 150 -4.60 -36.52 -5.89
CA TYR A 150 -4.69 -36.63 -7.35
C TYR A 150 -5.89 -35.87 -7.94
N SER A 151 -6.77 -35.30 -7.10
CA SER A 151 -7.91 -34.51 -7.55
C SER A 151 -7.54 -33.03 -7.71
N ASP A 152 -7.70 -32.52 -8.93
CA ASP A 152 -7.59 -31.10 -9.24
C ASP A 152 -8.79 -30.32 -8.67
N TRP A 153 -9.98 -30.92 -8.66
CA TRP A 153 -11.18 -30.31 -8.09
C TRP A 153 -11.03 -30.12 -6.58
N PHE A 154 -10.63 -31.17 -5.84
CA PHE A 154 -10.38 -31.08 -4.41
C PHE A 154 -9.20 -30.13 -4.10
N THR A 155 -8.16 -30.10 -4.96
CA THR A 155 -7.09 -29.10 -4.87
C THR A 155 -7.63 -27.68 -4.95
N GLY A 156 -8.60 -27.45 -5.85
CA GLY A 156 -9.39 -26.22 -5.86
C GLY A 156 -10.12 -26.03 -4.54
N LEU A 157 -10.93 -26.99 -4.10
CA LEU A 157 -11.74 -26.88 -2.88
C LEU A 157 -10.92 -26.40 -1.67
N ILE A 158 -9.73 -26.97 -1.42
CA ILE A 158 -8.84 -26.53 -0.33
C ILE A 158 -8.05 -25.25 -0.64
N GLY A 159 -7.80 -24.94 -1.91
CA GLY A 159 -7.10 -23.74 -2.39
C GLY A 159 -5.58 -23.86 -2.54
N ALA A 160 -4.88 -24.64 -1.70
CA ALA A 160 -3.43 -24.83 -1.81
C ALA A 160 -2.95 -26.18 -1.26
N ARG A 161 -2.00 -26.82 -1.96
CA ARG A 161 -1.37 -28.07 -1.53
C ARG A 161 -0.10 -27.80 -0.70
N PRO A 162 0.13 -28.55 0.39
CA PRO A 162 1.30 -28.35 1.22
C PRO A 162 2.57 -28.87 0.55
N THR A 163 3.71 -28.31 0.95
CA THR A 163 5.07 -28.77 0.61
C THR A 163 5.85 -29.08 1.89
N THR A 164 7.15 -29.32 1.78
CA THR A 164 8.04 -29.54 2.93
C THR A 164 8.00 -28.36 3.89
N GLY A 165 7.70 -28.63 5.16
CA GLY A 165 7.68 -27.65 6.25
C GLY A 165 8.15 -28.26 7.57
N PRO A 166 8.13 -27.50 8.67
CA PRO A 166 8.56 -28.01 9.96
C PRO A 166 7.67 -29.16 10.44
N ALA A 167 8.29 -30.26 10.86
CA ALA A 167 7.60 -31.41 11.44
C ALA A 167 7.36 -31.29 12.95
N THR A 168 7.99 -30.29 13.60
CA THR A 168 7.90 -30.08 15.05
C THR A 168 6.93 -28.93 15.38
N VAL A 169 6.30 -29.04 16.56
CA VAL A 169 5.47 -27.96 17.10
C VAL A 169 6.34 -26.75 17.40
N GLN A 170 5.97 -25.60 16.87
CA GLN A 170 6.66 -24.34 17.09
C GLN A 170 5.66 -23.24 17.42
N ARG A 171 6.06 -22.32 18.31
CA ARG A 171 5.29 -21.11 18.57
C ARG A 171 5.55 -20.09 17.47
N ALA A 172 4.51 -19.61 16.81
CA ALA A 172 4.60 -18.54 15.82
C ALA A 172 3.53 -17.46 16.08
N VAL A 173 3.71 -16.30 15.44
CA VAL A 173 2.72 -15.22 15.40
C VAL A 173 1.80 -15.43 14.20
N VAL A 174 0.49 -15.48 14.43
CA VAL A 174 -0.54 -15.38 13.40
C VAL A 174 -1.03 -13.94 13.33
N GLU A 175 -0.98 -13.36 12.12
CA GLU A 175 -1.44 -12.02 11.80
C GLU A 175 -2.88 -12.07 11.32
N VAL A 176 -3.73 -11.26 11.95
CA VAL A 176 -5.17 -11.20 11.68
C VAL A 176 -5.50 -9.89 10.98
N GLY A 177 -5.14 -9.83 9.68
CA GLY A 177 -5.34 -8.65 8.82
C GLY A 177 -6.80 -8.39 8.43
N ASP A 178 -7.62 -9.44 8.38
CA ASP A 178 -9.07 -9.35 8.23
C ASP A 178 -9.73 -9.13 9.59
N ARG A 179 -10.37 -7.97 9.74
CA ARG A 179 -11.07 -7.57 10.98
C ARG A 179 -12.59 -7.67 10.87
N GLY A 180 -13.12 -8.06 9.70
CA GLY A 180 -14.55 -8.15 9.42
C GLY A 180 -15.09 -9.58 9.39
N HIS A 181 -14.28 -10.57 8.97
CA HIS A 181 -14.75 -11.96 8.85
C HIS A 181 -15.10 -12.55 10.24
N PRO A 182 -16.20 -13.31 10.38
CA PRO A 182 -16.61 -13.91 11.66
C PRO A 182 -15.53 -14.77 12.33
N ALA A 183 -14.68 -15.42 11.52
CA ALA A 183 -13.55 -16.23 11.99
C ALA A 183 -12.40 -15.42 12.63
N THR A 184 -12.36 -14.10 12.45
CA THR A 184 -11.17 -13.30 12.80
C THR A 184 -11.47 -12.01 13.53
N LYS A 185 -12.68 -11.44 13.39
CA LYS A 185 -13.06 -10.15 13.98
C LYS A 185 -12.84 -10.06 15.50
N ASP A 186 -13.03 -11.16 16.22
CA ASP A 186 -12.94 -11.24 17.68
C ASP A 186 -11.55 -11.70 18.18
N LEU A 187 -10.60 -11.95 17.27
CA LEU A 187 -9.24 -12.36 17.60
C LEU A 187 -8.32 -11.14 17.81
N PRO A 188 -7.22 -11.27 18.58
CA PRO A 188 -6.19 -10.23 18.63
C PRO A 188 -5.56 -10.00 17.25
N LEU A 189 -5.00 -8.80 17.02
CA LEU A 189 -4.30 -8.46 15.76
C LEU A 189 -3.11 -9.41 15.48
N GLU A 190 -2.40 -9.78 16.55
CA GLU A 190 -1.30 -10.73 16.53
C GLU A 190 -1.56 -11.80 17.59
N TRP A 191 -1.66 -13.05 17.14
CA TRP A 191 -2.00 -14.21 17.96
C TRP A 191 -0.82 -15.17 18.04
N LYS A 192 -0.19 -15.27 19.22
CA LYS A 192 1.00 -16.12 19.44
C LYS A 192 0.60 -17.51 19.94
N ARG A 193 0.78 -18.54 19.11
CA ARG A 193 0.33 -19.89 19.43
C ARG A 193 1.29 -20.99 18.96
N PRO A 194 1.31 -22.16 19.62
CA PRO A 194 2.00 -23.35 19.13
C PRO A 194 1.16 -24.09 18.09
N ASP A 195 1.78 -24.49 16.98
CA ASP A 195 1.20 -25.44 16.03
C ASP A 195 2.31 -26.15 15.23
N THR A 196 1.93 -27.13 14.41
CA THR A 196 2.76 -27.58 13.28
C THR A 196 2.37 -26.75 12.05
N TRP A 197 3.32 -26.02 11.48
CA TRP A 197 3.01 -25.05 10.42
C TRP A 197 3.21 -25.66 9.04
N LEU A 198 2.17 -25.64 8.22
CA LEU A 198 2.24 -26.09 6.83
C LEU A 198 2.81 -24.99 5.94
N ASN A 199 3.74 -25.37 5.06
CA ASN A 199 4.18 -24.54 3.94
C ASN A 199 3.41 -24.93 2.68
N TRP A 200 3.22 -24.00 1.75
CA TRP A 200 2.43 -24.20 0.52
C TRP A 200 3.33 -24.36 -0.70
N LYS A 201 3.02 -25.35 -1.56
CA LYS A 201 3.67 -25.52 -2.87
C LYS A 201 3.39 -24.31 -3.78
N THR A 202 2.17 -23.79 -3.72
CA THR A 202 1.74 -22.58 -4.42
C THR A 202 1.06 -21.68 -3.41
N ASN A 203 1.53 -20.45 -3.27
CA ASN A 203 0.90 -19.46 -2.40
C ASN A 203 -0.46 -19.04 -3.00
N PRO A 204 -1.59 -19.24 -2.28
CA PRO A 204 -2.92 -18.93 -2.78
C PRO A 204 -3.29 -17.42 -2.74
N SER A 205 -2.46 -16.56 -2.15
CA SER A 205 -2.72 -15.12 -2.06
C SER A 205 -3.06 -14.49 -3.41
N GLY A 206 -4.17 -13.76 -3.45
CA GLY A 206 -4.75 -13.17 -4.65
C GLY A 206 -5.76 -14.06 -5.40
N GLN A 207 -5.83 -15.35 -5.11
CA GLN A 207 -6.82 -16.29 -5.66
C GLN A 207 -7.88 -16.70 -4.64
N VAL A 208 -7.61 -16.44 -3.37
CA VAL A 208 -8.50 -16.68 -2.24
C VAL A 208 -8.61 -15.40 -1.40
N HIS A 209 -9.63 -15.34 -0.55
CA HIS A 209 -9.71 -14.31 0.48
C HIS A 209 -8.94 -14.73 1.72
N THR A 210 -7.75 -14.15 1.92
CA THR A 210 -6.89 -14.50 3.06
C THR A 210 -7.37 -13.80 4.31
N VAL A 211 -7.76 -14.56 5.33
CA VAL A 211 -8.24 -14.01 6.61
C VAL A 211 -7.15 -13.96 7.69
N ALA A 212 -6.14 -14.84 7.59
CA ALA A 212 -5.00 -14.86 8.49
C ALA A 212 -3.71 -15.34 7.81
N ARG A 213 -2.56 -14.83 8.28
CA ARG A 213 -1.21 -15.22 7.84
C ARG A 213 -0.35 -15.66 9.01
N VAL A 214 0.63 -16.53 8.81
CA VAL A 214 1.64 -16.84 9.85
C VAL A 214 2.93 -16.08 9.55
N ARG A 215 3.55 -15.47 10.55
CA ARG A 215 4.78 -14.69 10.38
C ARG A 215 6.01 -15.59 10.50
N GLU A 216 6.66 -15.87 9.39
CA GLU A 216 7.84 -16.74 9.34
C GLU A 216 9.04 -16.24 10.15
N SER A 217 9.19 -14.92 10.36
CA SER A 217 10.28 -14.39 11.21
C SER A 217 10.14 -14.74 12.70
N SER A 218 9.02 -15.36 13.11
CA SER A 218 8.75 -15.76 14.49
C SER A 218 9.04 -17.23 14.81
N TYR A 219 9.38 -18.04 13.80
CA TYR A 219 9.69 -19.47 13.95
C TYR A 219 10.70 -19.96 12.90
N GLN A 220 10.97 -21.26 12.82
CA GLN A 220 11.83 -21.86 11.80
C GLN A 220 10.98 -22.61 10.74
N PRO A 221 10.69 -21.99 9.57
CA PRO A 221 9.83 -22.58 8.53
C PRO A 221 10.49 -23.67 7.67
N GLY A 222 11.80 -23.87 7.80
CA GLY A 222 12.55 -24.85 7.00
C GLY A 222 12.73 -24.43 5.53
N THR A 223 13.13 -25.38 4.68
CA THR A 223 13.55 -25.09 3.29
C THR A 223 12.41 -24.79 2.32
N GLY A 224 11.16 -25.12 2.68
CA GLY A 224 9.97 -24.84 1.86
C GLY A 224 9.23 -23.56 2.26
N ALA A 225 9.88 -22.66 3.01
CA ALA A 225 9.31 -21.39 3.48
C ALA A 225 8.62 -20.59 2.35
N ASN A 226 7.45 -20.02 2.65
CA ASN A 226 6.69 -19.16 1.75
C ASN A 226 7.14 -17.69 1.81
N GLY A 227 7.89 -17.29 2.83
CA GLY A 227 8.33 -15.92 3.06
C GLY A 227 7.32 -15.11 3.86
N TRP A 228 7.33 -13.78 3.65
CA TRP A 228 6.47 -12.86 4.40
C TRP A 228 4.97 -13.05 4.10
N ASP A 229 4.63 -13.47 2.88
CA ASP A 229 3.25 -13.74 2.47
C ASP A 229 2.97 -15.23 2.65
N HIS A 230 2.61 -15.61 3.87
CA HIS A 230 2.29 -16.97 4.24
C HIS A 230 0.84 -17.06 4.74
N PRO A 231 -0.16 -17.14 3.85
CA PRO A 231 -1.55 -17.35 4.24
C PRO A 231 -1.69 -18.66 5.02
N ILE A 232 -2.41 -18.61 6.15
CA ILE A 232 -2.66 -19.80 6.97
C ILE A 232 -4.14 -20.08 7.14
N SER A 233 -5.01 -19.13 6.82
CA SER A 233 -6.46 -19.35 6.74
C SER A 233 -7.07 -18.47 5.67
N TRP A 234 -8.01 -19.03 4.92
CA TRP A 234 -8.68 -18.33 3.83
C TRP A 234 -10.08 -18.88 3.57
N CYS A 235 -10.87 -18.09 2.85
CA CYS A 235 -12.16 -18.49 2.34
C CYS A 235 -12.34 -18.10 0.87
N ARG A 236 -13.29 -18.76 0.21
CA ARG A 236 -13.80 -18.39 -1.12
C ARG A 236 -15.14 -19.06 -1.38
N ASP A 237 -15.95 -18.44 -2.21
CA ASP A 237 -17.01 -19.17 -2.88
C ASP A 237 -16.36 -20.09 -3.94
N TYR A 238 -16.69 -21.38 -3.93
CA TYR A 238 -16.11 -22.38 -4.82
C TYR A 238 -17.19 -23.34 -5.30
N ASP A 239 -17.33 -23.43 -6.62
CA ASP A 239 -18.24 -24.35 -7.30
C ASP A 239 -19.67 -24.30 -6.76
N GLY A 240 -20.23 -23.09 -6.60
CA GLY A 240 -21.57 -22.86 -6.05
C GLY A 240 -21.66 -22.83 -4.51
N GLY A 241 -20.71 -23.44 -3.81
CA GLY A 241 -20.67 -23.54 -2.34
C GLY A 241 -19.67 -22.61 -1.65
N ARG A 242 -19.51 -22.79 -0.33
CA ARG A 242 -18.61 -22.00 0.54
C ARG A 242 -17.45 -22.84 1.01
N SER A 243 -16.22 -22.48 0.64
CA SER A 243 -15.02 -23.15 1.14
C SER A 243 -14.28 -22.26 2.12
N PHE A 244 -14.02 -22.78 3.32
CA PHE A 244 -13.07 -22.25 4.28
C PHE A 244 -11.97 -23.27 4.51
N TYR A 245 -10.73 -22.81 4.60
CA TYR A 245 -9.60 -23.66 4.97
C TYR A 245 -8.75 -22.98 6.03
N THR A 246 -8.28 -23.76 7.00
CA THR A 246 -7.24 -23.35 7.95
C THR A 246 -6.12 -24.39 8.01
N GLY A 247 -4.88 -23.94 7.84
CA GLY A 247 -3.69 -24.77 8.02
C GLY A 247 -3.33 -25.01 9.49
N MET A 248 -4.09 -24.42 10.41
CA MET A 248 -3.97 -24.60 11.85
C MET A 248 -4.76 -25.83 12.34
N GLY A 249 -4.42 -26.33 13.52
CA GLY A 249 -5.07 -27.52 14.13
C GLY A 249 -4.22 -28.79 14.07
N GLY A 250 -2.90 -28.64 13.95
CA GLY A 250 -1.95 -29.75 13.92
C GLY A 250 -1.59 -30.32 15.29
N THR A 251 -2.19 -29.82 16.37
CA THR A 251 -1.99 -30.33 17.73
C THR A 251 -3.30 -30.47 18.49
N ALA A 252 -3.45 -31.54 19.28
CA ALA A 252 -4.65 -31.78 20.11
C ALA A 252 -4.87 -30.65 21.13
N ALA A 253 -3.77 -30.10 21.69
CA ALA A 253 -3.84 -28.97 22.61
C ALA A 253 -4.39 -27.69 21.97
N GLY A 254 -4.16 -27.47 20.67
CA GLY A 254 -4.67 -26.32 19.93
C GLY A 254 -6.20 -26.23 19.97
N PHE A 255 -6.91 -27.35 19.86
CA PHE A 255 -8.38 -27.40 19.94
C PHE A 255 -8.95 -27.01 21.33
N ARG A 256 -8.10 -27.02 22.36
CA ARG A 256 -8.45 -26.53 23.70
C ARG A 256 -8.22 -25.03 23.88
N GLU A 257 -7.55 -24.36 22.94
CA GLU A 257 -7.33 -22.92 22.94
C GLU A 257 -8.62 -22.15 22.67
N THR A 258 -8.88 -21.10 23.46
CA THR A 258 -10.08 -20.26 23.30
C THR A 258 -10.09 -19.56 21.94
N ASP A 259 -8.97 -18.93 21.57
CA ASP A 259 -8.87 -18.17 20.31
C ASP A 259 -9.00 -19.08 19.08
N PHE A 260 -8.43 -20.29 19.11
CA PHE A 260 -8.61 -21.23 18.00
C PHE A 260 -10.05 -21.72 17.87
N ARG A 261 -10.73 -22.01 18.99
CA ARG A 261 -12.17 -22.33 18.94
C ARG A 261 -13.02 -21.16 18.45
N THR A 262 -12.67 -19.92 18.80
CA THR A 262 -13.32 -18.71 18.27
C THR A 262 -13.13 -18.64 16.75
N HIS A 263 -11.91 -18.91 16.26
CA HIS A 263 -11.62 -18.96 14.83
C HIS A 263 -12.45 -20.02 14.09
N LEU A 264 -12.44 -21.26 14.58
CA LEU A 264 -13.23 -22.35 14.02
C LEU A 264 -14.73 -22.07 14.09
N ARG A 265 -15.22 -21.47 15.18
CA ARG A 265 -16.62 -21.06 15.32
C ARG A 265 -17.01 -20.09 14.22
N GLY A 266 -16.24 -19.04 14.00
CA GLY A 266 -16.56 -18.07 12.96
C GLY A 266 -16.49 -18.66 11.55
N ALA A 267 -15.55 -19.58 11.29
CA ALA A 267 -15.50 -20.33 10.04
C ALA A 267 -16.77 -21.17 9.84
N LEU A 268 -17.19 -21.95 10.85
CA LEU A 268 -18.40 -22.77 10.82
C LEU A 268 -19.67 -21.93 10.69
N LEU A 269 -19.77 -20.80 11.37
CA LEU A 269 -20.92 -19.89 11.22
C LEU A 269 -21.03 -19.36 9.79
N TRP A 270 -19.91 -19.09 9.12
CA TRP A 270 -19.94 -18.66 7.73
C TRP A 270 -20.25 -19.81 6.78
N THR A 271 -19.60 -20.97 6.90
CA THR A 271 -19.84 -22.11 5.99
C THR A 271 -21.26 -22.65 6.09
N THR A 272 -21.84 -22.66 7.30
CA THR A 272 -23.24 -23.08 7.54
C THR A 272 -24.29 -22.00 7.20
N ARG A 273 -23.87 -20.82 6.73
CA ARG A 273 -24.75 -19.68 6.39
C ARG A 273 -25.47 -19.02 7.57
N LEU A 274 -25.01 -19.27 8.80
CA LEU A 274 -25.46 -18.60 10.02
C LEU A 274 -24.89 -17.16 10.15
N ALA A 275 -23.81 -16.85 9.42
CA ALA A 275 -23.23 -15.52 9.32
C ALA A 275 -22.90 -15.15 7.87
N ARG A 276 -22.88 -13.84 7.58
CA ARG A 276 -22.31 -13.29 6.34
C ARG A 276 -20.85 -12.95 6.54
N ALA A 277 -20.08 -13.07 5.46
CA ALA A 277 -18.74 -12.54 5.36
C ALA A 277 -18.42 -12.27 3.90
N ASP A 278 -17.48 -11.36 3.67
CA ASP A 278 -16.85 -11.17 2.38
C ASP A 278 -15.68 -12.15 2.24
N CYS A 279 -15.71 -12.96 1.18
CA CYS A 279 -14.66 -13.91 0.83
C CYS A 279 -14.11 -13.64 -0.57
N GLN A 280 -14.09 -12.37 -0.96
CA GLN A 280 -13.75 -11.91 -2.30
C GLN A 280 -12.81 -10.70 -2.32
N ALA A 281 -12.65 -9.98 -1.20
CA ALA A 281 -11.91 -8.72 -1.16
C ALA A 281 -10.44 -8.83 -1.57
N THR A 282 -9.72 -9.89 -1.19
CA THR A 282 -8.30 -10.07 -1.61
C THR A 282 -8.15 -10.86 -2.91
N ILE A 283 -9.23 -11.21 -3.61
CA ILE A 283 -9.15 -11.90 -4.91
C ILE A 283 -8.88 -10.87 -6.00
N THR A 284 -7.72 -10.97 -6.65
CA THR A 284 -7.22 -9.91 -7.53
C THR A 284 -8.03 -9.76 -8.82
N ALA A 285 -8.65 -10.85 -9.29
CA ALA A 285 -9.51 -10.83 -10.47
C ALA A 285 -10.79 -9.98 -10.30
N ASN A 286 -11.14 -9.64 -9.04
CA ASN A 286 -12.29 -8.79 -8.73
C ASN A 286 -11.99 -7.29 -8.89
N TYR A 287 -10.79 -6.92 -9.32
CA TYR A 287 -10.41 -5.53 -9.54
C TYR A 287 -10.12 -5.27 -11.01
N LYS A 288 -10.47 -4.07 -11.47
CA LYS A 288 -10.17 -3.59 -12.82
C LYS A 288 -9.47 -2.25 -12.73
N ALA A 289 -8.30 -2.15 -13.34
CA ALA A 289 -7.57 -0.90 -13.52
C ALA A 289 -7.69 -0.41 -14.96
N GLU A 290 -8.14 0.82 -15.16
CA GLU A 290 -8.34 1.40 -16.50
C GLU A 290 -7.68 2.77 -16.61
N ARG A 291 -7.01 3.02 -17.73
CA ARG A 291 -6.54 4.35 -18.10
C ARG A 291 -7.74 5.20 -18.52
N VAL A 292 -7.93 6.36 -17.89
CA VAL A 292 -9.06 7.27 -18.19
C VAL A 292 -8.66 8.54 -18.96
N THR A 293 -7.36 8.81 -19.11
CA THR A 293 -6.87 9.96 -19.89
C THR A 293 -6.27 9.53 -21.22
N LYS A 294 -6.33 10.41 -22.21
CA LYS A 294 -5.61 10.23 -23.48
C LYS A 294 -4.09 10.40 -23.27
N PRO A 295 -3.24 9.81 -24.13
CA PRO A 295 -1.80 10.11 -24.16
C PRO A 295 -1.51 11.58 -24.41
N ASN A 296 -0.51 12.12 -23.70
CA ASN A 296 0.11 13.39 -24.06
C ASN A 296 0.57 13.35 -25.52
N GLN A 297 0.41 14.46 -26.23
CA GLN A 297 0.91 14.65 -27.59
C GLN A 297 2.09 15.62 -27.57
N PRO A 298 3.08 15.50 -28.47
CA PRO A 298 4.19 16.45 -28.54
C PRO A 298 3.70 17.90 -28.67
N GLY A 299 4.25 18.82 -27.88
CA GLY A 299 3.82 20.22 -27.82
C GLY A 299 2.42 20.47 -27.25
N GLN A 300 1.72 19.44 -26.76
CA GLN A 300 0.42 19.54 -26.11
C GLN A 300 0.45 18.88 -24.74
N ALA A 301 -0.17 19.52 -23.75
CA ALA A 301 -0.19 19.03 -22.38
C ALA A 301 -1.57 19.21 -21.72
N ASP A 302 -2.61 19.30 -22.54
CA ASP A 302 -4.01 19.43 -22.14
C ASP A 302 -4.66 18.08 -21.78
N GLN A 303 -3.96 16.95 -21.97
CA GLN A 303 -4.46 15.62 -21.57
C GLN A 303 -4.08 15.26 -20.13
N ILE A 304 -2.78 15.19 -19.81
CA ILE A 304 -2.30 14.85 -18.45
C ILE A 304 -1.07 15.68 -18.02
N GLY A 305 -0.29 16.21 -18.97
CA GLY A 305 0.93 16.96 -18.67
C GLY A 305 2.00 16.07 -18.06
N GLU A 306 2.91 16.67 -17.27
CA GLU A 306 3.85 15.94 -16.42
C GLU A 306 3.22 15.71 -15.04
N PRO A 307 2.56 14.57 -14.78
CA PRO A 307 1.60 14.47 -13.68
C PRO A 307 2.29 14.59 -12.31
N HIS A 308 1.66 15.24 -11.34
CA HIS A 308 2.20 15.33 -9.98
C HIS A 308 1.12 15.06 -8.91
N GLY A 309 0.28 16.03 -8.56
CA GLY A 309 -0.78 15.85 -7.55
C GLY A 309 -2.15 15.55 -8.15
N LEU A 310 -3.01 14.87 -7.40
CA LEU A 310 -4.44 14.74 -7.68
C LEU A 310 -5.30 14.91 -6.41
N VAL A 311 -6.55 15.31 -6.61
CA VAL A 311 -7.58 15.43 -5.58
C VAL A 311 -8.95 15.07 -6.15
N THR A 312 -9.81 14.45 -5.33
CA THR A 312 -11.18 14.07 -5.70
C THR A 312 -12.17 15.06 -5.08
N ALA A 313 -13.11 15.55 -5.88
CA ALA A 313 -14.18 16.44 -5.43
C ALA A 313 -15.37 15.63 -4.87
N PRO A 314 -16.19 16.20 -3.97
CA PRO A 314 -17.35 15.51 -3.41
C PRO A 314 -18.40 15.06 -4.44
N ASP A 315 -18.44 15.69 -5.62
CA ASP A 315 -19.34 15.33 -6.72
C ASP A 315 -18.77 14.26 -7.68
N GLY A 316 -17.58 13.74 -7.38
CA GLY A 316 -16.88 12.71 -8.14
C GLY A 316 -15.88 13.22 -9.18
N ARG A 317 -15.82 14.53 -9.48
CA ARG A 317 -14.78 15.07 -10.37
C ARG A 317 -13.39 14.82 -9.80
N VAL A 318 -12.41 14.62 -10.67
CA VAL A 318 -11.00 14.45 -10.28
C VAL A 318 -10.20 15.60 -10.84
N LEU A 319 -9.51 16.34 -9.99
CA LEU A 319 -8.58 17.39 -10.40
C LEU A 319 -7.16 16.88 -10.27
N TYR A 320 -6.32 17.17 -11.24
CA TYR A 320 -4.90 16.81 -11.20
C TYR A 320 -4.05 17.88 -11.88
N ILE A 321 -2.75 17.84 -11.60
CA ILE A 321 -1.81 18.87 -12.04
C ILE A 321 -0.64 18.28 -12.82
N GLY A 322 -0.17 19.08 -13.79
CA GLY A 322 1.11 18.91 -14.47
C GLY A 322 2.19 19.80 -13.84
N ARG A 323 3.35 19.26 -13.48
CA ARG A 323 4.44 19.97 -12.78
C ARG A 323 5.03 21.12 -13.59
N GLY A 324 5.15 20.93 -14.90
CA GLY A 324 5.51 21.99 -15.85
C GLY A 324 6.74 21.71 -16.72
N GLY A 325 7.30 20.50 -16.67
CA GLY A 325 8.25 20.01 -17.65
C GLY A 325 7.59 19.77 -19.01
N SER A 326 8.32 20.11 -20.07
CA SER A 326 7.88 19.92 -21.45
C SER A 326 8.05 18.45 -21.87
N ASP A 327 7.63 18.09 -23.09
CA ASP A 327 7.98 16.80 -23.66
C ASP A 327 9.48 16.71 -24.02
N ASN A 328 10.01 15.50 -24.12
CA ASN A 328 11.44 15.22 -24.35
C ASN A 328 12.02 15.81 -25.66
N SER A 329 11.18 16.26 -26.60
CA SER A 329 11.67 16.91 -27.83
C SER A 329 11.92 18.41 -27.64
N ALA A 330 11.37 19.02 -26.60
CA ALA A 330 11.54 20.44 -26.30
C ALA A 330 12.93 20.72 -25.71
N PRO A 331 13.60 21.81 -26.13
CA PRO A 331 14.88 22.20 -25.55
C PRO A 331 14.72 22.60 -24.08
N VAL A 332 15.69 22.20 -23.26
CA VAL A 332 15.78 22.58 -21.85
C VAL A 332 16.79 23.72 -21.71
N VAL A 333 16.34 24.85 -21.16
CA VAL A 333 17.21 26.00 -20.86
C VAL A 333 17.89 25.76 -19.51
N THR A 334 19.23 25.69 -19.52
CA THR A 334 20.05 25.45 -18.31
C THR A 334 21.02 26.60 -17.98
N ASP A 335 21.19 27.58 -18.87
CA ASP A 335 22.02 28.75 -18.64
C ASP A 335 21.31 29.77 -17.74
N TRP A 336 21.95 30.13 -16.62
CA TRP A 336 21.42 31.12 -15.67
C TRP A 336 21.39 32.55 -16.23
N ASN A 337 22.14 32.84 -17.30
CA ASN A 337 22.10 34.14 -17.97
C ASN A 337 20.88 34.30 -18.88
N ASP A 338 20.23 33.20 -19.25
CA ASP A 338 19.00 33.21 -20.02
C ASP A 338 17.81 33.61 -19.11
N PRO A 339 16.96 34.57 -19.49
CA PRO A 339 15.76 34.90 -18.72
C PRO A 339 14.75 33.75 -18.62
N ASP A 340 14.73 32.81 -19.57
CA ASP A 340 13.81 31.68 -19.62
C ASP A 340 14.34 30.41 -18.92
N ILE A 341 15.45 30.52 -18.18
CA ILE A 341 15.98 29.45 -17.32
C ILE A 341 14.87 28.80 -16.48
N GLY A 342 14.71 27.49 -16.62
CA GLY A 342 13.74 26.68 -15.89
C GLY A 342 12.27 27.00 -16.16
N LYS A 343 11.94 27.86 -17.13
CA LYS A 343 10.58 28.27 -17.43
C LYS A 343 9.75 27.10 -17.96
N GLY A 344 8.70 26.77 -17.22
CA GLY A 344 7.75 25.71 -17.52
C GLY A 344 6.30 26.19 -17.40
N LEU A 345 5.38 25.32 -17.79
CA LEU A 345 3.94 25.61 -17.76
C LEU A 345 3.23 24.57 -16.90
N GLY A 346 2.94 24.90 -15.64
CA GLY A 346 2.21 24.01 -14.74
C GLY A 346 0.73 24.00 -15.08
N GLN A 347 0.18 22.85 -15.45
CA GLN A 347 -1.22 22.73 -15.90
C GLN A 347 -2.15 22.23 -14.78
N ILE A 348 -3.40 22.65 -14.83
CA ILE A 348 -4.48 22.16 -13.97
C ILE A 348 -5.56 21.56 -14.85
N HIS A 349 -5.99 20.34 -14.56
CA HIS A 349 -7.01 19.63 -15.32
C HIS A 349 -8.15 19.17 -14.44
N VAL A 350 -9.34 18.99 -15.04
CA VAL A 350 -10.52 18.37 -14.43
C VAL A 350 -10.94 17.20 -15.30
N TYR A 351 -11.03 16.02 -14.70
CA TYR A 351 -11.67 14.83 -15.28
C TYR A 351 -13.06 14.65 -14.68
N ASP A 352 -14.07 14.57 -15.54
CA ASP A 352 -15.44 14.26 -15.15
C ASP A 352 -15.76 12.79 -15.47
N PRO A 353 -15.91 11.92 -14.45
CA PRO A 353 -16.19 10.50 -14.68
C PRO A 353 -17.58 10.25 -15.29
N LYS A 354 -18.53 11.20 -15.20
CA LYS A 354 -19.87 11.04 -15.79
C LYS A 354 -19.82 11.14 -17.31
N THR A 355 -18.95 12.00 -17.84
CA THR A 355 -18.82 12.25 -19.28
C THR A 355 -17.57 11.61 -19.89
N GLY A 356 -16.61 11.19 -19.06
CA GLY A 356 -15.29 10.72 -19.50
C GLY A 356 -14.42 11.83 -20.10
N LYS A 357 -14.78 13.11 -19.88
CA LYS A 357 -14.10 14.26 -20.49
C LYS A 357 -13.00 14.80 -19.57
N VAL A 358 -11.88 15.17 -20.17
CA VAL A 358 -10.83 16.00 -19.55
C VAL A 358 -10.96 17.43 -20.03
N THR A 359 -10.92 18.38 -19.09
CA THR A 359 -10.86 19.83 -19.35
C THR A 359 -9.55 20.39 -18.80
N LEU A 360 -8.76 21.07 -19.64
CA LEU A 360 -7.68 21.93 -19.16
C LEU A 360 -8.29 23.16 -18.47
N ALA A 361 -8.22 23.23 -17.14
CA ALA A 361 -8.83 24.28 -16.34
C ALA A 361 -8.06 25.59 -16.42
N GLY A 362 -6.73 25.51 -16.41
CA GLY A 362 -5.83 26.66 -16.44
C GLY A 362 -4.38 26.23 -16.46
N ALA A 363 -3.47 27.20 -16.56
CA ALA A 363 -2.04 26.95 -16.51
C ALA A 363 -1.28 28.14 -15.89
N LEU A 364 -0.20 27.85 -15.16
CA LEU A 364 0.65 28.81 -14.46
C LEU A 364 2.07 28.76 -15.03
N THR A 365 2.71 29.91 -15.20
CA THR A 365 4.14 29.98 -15.54
C THR A 365 4.97 29.68 -14.28
N VAL A 366 5.70 28.57 -14.29
CA VAL A 366 6.43 28.05 -13.14
C VAL A 366 7.91 27.87 -13.42
N PHE A 367 8.74 27.88 -12.38
CA PHE A 367 10.11 27.40 -12.48
C PHE A 367 10.10 25.87 -12.33
N GLY A 368 10.02 25.15 -13.44
CA GLY A 368 9.84 23.69 -13.46
C GLY A 368 10.68 22.93 -14.50
N ASN A 369 11.08 23.59 -15.59
CA ASN A 369 11.62 22.92 -16.77
C ASN A 369 13.13 23.15 -16.96
N LYS A 370 13.95 22.64 -16.02
CA LYS A 370 15.43 22.68 -16.09
C LYS A 370 16.04 21.30 -16.39
N GLY A 371 15.20 20.33 -16.75
CA GLY A 371 15.60 18.98 -17.15
C GLY A 371 15.95 18.05 -15.98
N GLY A 372 16.45 16.86 -16.32
CA GLY A 372 17.00 15.86 -15.40
C GLY A 372 18.53 15.78 -15.46
N GLY A 373 19.13 14.95 -14.58
CA GLY A 373 20.58 14.73 -14.53
C GLY A 373 21.19 15.05 -13.17
N ASP A 374 22.43 15.57 -13.18
CA ASP A 374 23.16 15.98 -11.98
C ASP A 374 22.42 17.05 -11.17
N GLU A 375 22.67 17.12 -9.86
CA GLU A 375 21.94 18.00 -8.95
C GLU A 375 22.01 19.48 -9.27
N LEU A 376 23.10 19.93 -9.91
CA LEU A 376 23.25 21.33 -10.33
C LEU A 376 22.50 21.64 -11.63
N ILE A 377 22.02 20.61 -12.33
CA ILE A 377 21.26 20.71 -13.58
C ILE A 377 19.78 20.48 -13.28
N LYS A 378 19.42 19.33 -12.68
CA LYS A 378 18.03 18.92 -12.48
C LYS A 378 17.22 19.88 -11.60
N ASN A 379 15.90 19.87 -11.77
CA ASN A 379 14.97 20.70 -11.00
C ASN A 379 13.65 19.98 -10.70
N GLU A 380 13.29 19.93 -9.42
CA GLU A 380 12.04 19.33 -8.93
C GLU A 380 10.95 20.38 -8.63
N GLU A 381 11.26 21.67 -8.75
CA GLU A 381 10.28 22.74 -8.59
C GLU A 381 9.19 22.69 -9.67
N GLY A 382 8.10 23.44 -9.50
CA GLY A 382 7.03 23.52 -10.49
C GLY A 382 5.69 23.76 -9.83
N LEU A 383 4.63 23.19 -10.41
CA LEU A 383 3.32 23.03 -9.76
C LEU A 383 3.25 21.66 -9.08
N LEU A 384 3.20 21.63 -7.75
CA LEU A 384 3.54 20.44 -6.97
C LEU A 384 2.39 19.89 -6.13
N GLY A 385 1.53 20.76 -5.62
CA GLY A 385 0.39 20.37 -4.79
C GLY A 385 -0.91 20.95 -5.29
N ILE A 386 -1.99 20.19 -5.11
CA ILE A 386 -3.37 20.62 -5.31
C ILE A 386 -4.24 20.09 -4.19
N GLU A 387 -5.16 20.90 -3.70
CA GLU A 387 -6.19 20.49 -2.75
C GLU A 387 -7.45 21.37 -2.94
N LEU A 388 -8.62 20.85 -2.61
CA LEU A 388 -9.89 21.58 -2.73
C LEU A 388 -10.33 22.07 -1.36
N ASP A 389 -10.93 23.26 -1.29
CA ASP A 389 -11.55 23.72 -0.05
C ASP A 389 -12.61 22.71 0.45
N PRO A 390 -12.80 22.53 1.77
CA PRO A 390 -13.87 21.68 2.30
C PRO A 390 -15.27 22.05 1.75
N ASP A 391 -15.51 23.33 1.41
CA ASP A 391 -16.75 23.81 0.80
C ASP A 391 -16.64 24.02 -0.73
N PHE A 392 -15.77 23.25 -1.40
CA PHE A 392 -15.47 23.40 -2.83
C PHE A 392 -16.70 23.50 -3.74
N LEU A 393 -17.76 22.73 -3.48
CA LEU A 393 -18.98 22.77 -4.30
C LEU A 393 -19.79 24.07 -4.14
N THR A 394 -19.47 24.86 -3.13
CA THR A 394 -20.08 26.17 -2.85
C THR A 394 -19.20 27.31 -3.35
N ASN A 395 -17.89 27.27 -3.06
CA ASN A 395 -16.98 28.40 -3.31
C ASN A 395 -16.07 28.22 -4.54
N GLY A 396 -15.92 27.00 -5.05
CA GLY A 396 -15.00 26.67 -6.14
C GLY A 396 -13.53 26.85 -5.79
N TRP A 397 -13.15 26.94 -4.52
CA TRP A 397 -11.77 27.26 -4.14
C TRP A 397 -10.82 26.08 -4.31
N VAL A 398 -9.68 26.35 -4.97
CA VAL A 398 -8.60 25.41 -5.23
C VAL A 398 -7.31 25.98 -4.68
N TYR A 399 -6.58 25.20 -3.89
CA TYR A 399 -5.28 25.55 -3.32
C TYR A 399 -4.18 24.89 -4.13
N LEU A 400 -3.16 25.67 -4.51
CA LEU A 400 -2.03 25.21 -5.30
C LEU A 400 -0.71 25.55 -4.60
N HIS A 401 0.17 24.55 -4.48
CA HIS A 401 1.55 24.72 -4.01
C HIS A 401 2.49 24.73 -5.23
N TYR A 402 3.17 25.85 -5.46
CA TYR A 402 4.01 26.03 -6.65
C TYR A 402 5.12 27.07 -6.51
N THR A 403 6.03 27.06 -7.50
CA THR A 403 7.18 27.98 -7.60
C THR A 403 7.02 28.86 -8.84
N PRO A 404 6.55 30.12 -8.71
CA PRO A 404 6.37 31.01 -9.84
C PRO A 404 7.71 31.37 -10.49
N HIS A 405 7.80 31.26 -11.82
CA HIS A 405 9.02 31.61 -12.56
C HIS A 405 9.41 33.08 -12.38
N SER A 406 8.42 33.98 -12.32
CA SER A 406 8.63 35.43 -12.15
C SER A 406 9.24 35.84 -10.80
N LYS A 407 9.45 34.89 -9.88
CA LYS A 407 9.98 35.12 -8.53
C LYS A 407 11.32 34.45 -8.29
N ILE A 408 12.00 34.03 -9.36
CA ILE A 408 13.38 33.58 -9.26
C ILE A 408 14.34 34.77 -9.25
N ASN A 409 15.41 34.65 -8.49
CA ASN A 409 16.59 35.50 -8.58
C ASN A 409 17.70 34.68 -9.24
N ARG A 410 18.03 35.00 -10.50
CA ARG A 410 19.05 34.28 -11.28
C ARG A 410 20.47 34.52 -10.77
N ASP A 411 20.71 35.64 -10.10
CA ASP A 411 22.02 36.00 -9.57
C ASP A 411 22.34 35.20 -8.31
N THR A 412 21.45 35.23 -7.31
CA THR A 412 21.62 34.46 -6.07
C THR A 412 21.17 33.01 -6.20
N ARG A 413 20.49 32.67 -7.29
CA ARG A 413 19.86 31.36 -7.54
C ARG A 413 18.94 30.95 -6.40
N MET A 414 18.07 31.88 -6.03
CA MET A 414 17.02 31.71 -5.04
C MET A 414 15.65 31.84 -5.72
N ALA A 415 14.61 31.26 -5.12
CA ALA A 415 13.23 31.41 -5.55
C ALA A 415 12.30 31.54 -4.34
N GLU A 416 11.04 31.86 -4.63
CA GLU A 416 9.94 31.83 -3.67
C GLU A 416 9.01 30.66 -4.00
N ARG A 417 8.82 29.74 -3.05
CA ARG A 417 7.70 28.78 -3.07
C ARG A 417 6.50 29.42 -2.40
N ARG A 418 5.31 29.06 -2.85
CA ARG A 418 4.08 29.54 -2.23
C ARG A 418 2.93 28.54 -2.28
N VAL A 419 1.99 28.71 -1.36
CA VAL A 419 0.63 28.19 -1.45
C VAL A 419 -0.30 29.34 -1.76
N SER A 420 -1.04 29.23 -2.87
CA SER A 420 -2.04 30.21 -3.28
C SER A 420 -3.41 29.56 -3.45
N ARG A 421 -4.47 30.31 -3.20
CA ARG A 421 -5.85 29.94 -3.47
C ARG A 421 -6.34 30.62 -4.76
N PHE A 422 -7.05 29.87 -5.59
CA PHE A 422 -7.73 30.31 -6.81
C PHE A 422 -9.20 29.90 -6.76
N THR A 423 -10.01 30.42 -7.69
CA THR A 423 -11.42 30.08 -7.85
C THR A 423 -11.65 29.37 -9.18
N LEU A 424 -12.23 28.17 -9.13
CA LEU A 424 -12.69 27.40 -10.27
C LEU A 424 -14.17 27.70 -10.53
N ASN A 425 -14.50 28.06 -11.77
CA ASN A 425 -15.89 28.12 -12.18
C ASN A 425 -16.46 26.71 -12.35
N LEU A 426 -17.29 26.30 -11.38
CA LEU A 426 -17.85 24.94 -11.32
C LEU A 426 -18.76 24.57 -12.52
N LYS A 427 -19.21 25.54 -13.32
CA LYS A 427 -20.03 25.30 -14.52
C LYS A 427 -19.21 25.05 -15.77
N THR A 428 -18.01 25.63 -15.84
CA THR A 428 -17.16 25.59 -17.04
C THR A 428 -15.87 24.80 -16.84
N ASP A 429 -15.57 24.41 -15.59
CA ASP A 429 -14.31 23.80 -15.17
C ASP A 429 -13.09 24.64 -15.56
N LYS A 430 -13.22 25.97 -15.52
CA LYS A 430 -12.13 26.93 -15.80
C LYS A 430 -11.69 27.64 -14.54
N LEU A 431 -10.36 27.72 -14.35
CA LEU A 431 -9.74 28.40 -13.23
C LEU A 431 -9.58 29.89 -13.56
N ASP A 432 -10.09 30.76 -12.68
CA ASP A 432 -9.83 32.20 -12.78
C ASP A 432 -8.45 32.52 -12.20
N LEU A 433 -7.46 32.72 -13.07
CA LEU A 433 -6.09 33.05 -12.66
C LEU A 433 -5.98 34.42 -11.99
N GLY A 434 -6.93 35.35 -12.25
CA GLY A 434 -6.97 36.67 -11.61
C GLY A 434 -7.45 36.63 -10.16
N SER A 435 -8.02 35.50 -9.72
CA SER A 435 -8.55 35.32 -8.36
C SER A 435 -7.50 34.92 -7.31
N GLU A 436 -6.21 34.88 -7.68
CA GLU A 436 -5.12 34.44 -6.80
C GLU A 436 -5.12 35.18 -5.46
N LYS A 437 -5.07 34.41 -4.38
CA LYS A 437 -4.66 34.87 -3.05
C LYS A 437 -3.45 34.07 -2.60
N VAL A 438 -2.32 34.75 -2.37
CA VAL A 438 -1.13 34.11 -1.80
C VAL A 438 -1.33 33.98 -0.29
N LEU A 439 -1.39 32.76 0.22
CA LEU A 439 -1.58 32.49 1.65
C LEU A 439 -0.26 32.51 2.40
N LEU A 440 0.71 31.78 1.88
CA LEU A 440 2.00 31.56 2.52
C LEU A 440 3.08 31.48 1.46
N SER A 441 4.22 32.12 1.70
CA SER A 441 5.40 32.00 0.85
C SER A 441 6.69 31.92 1.66
N TRP A 442 7.72 31.30 1.08
CA TRP A 442 9.02 31.15 1.72
C TRP A 442 10.16 31.00 0.70
N PRO A 443 11.39 31.39 1.07
CA PRO A 443 12.54 31.30 0.18
C PRO A 443 13.08 29.88 0.07
N VAL A 444 13.59 29.55 -1.11
CA VAL A 444 14.32 28.30 -1.42
C VAL A 444 15.53 28.59 -2.29
N GLN A 445 16.57 27.77 -2.17
CA GLN A 445 17.68 27.78 -3.11
C GLN A 445 17.33 26.93 -4.33
N ILE A 446 17.66 27.40 -5.53
CA ILE A 446 17.45 26.72 -6.81
C ILE A 446 18.76 26.53 -7.58
N HIS A 447 19.90 26.71 -6.90
CA HIS A 447 21.23 26.44 -7.47
C HIS A 447 21.42 24.95 -7.69
N SER A 448 21.11 24.18 -6.66
CA SER A 448 21.10 22.72 -6.67
C SER A 448 19.67 22.26 -6.43
N CYS A 449 19.30 21.12 -7.00
CA CYS A 449 18.20 20.34 -6.46
C CYS A 449 18.55 19.91 -5.01
N CYS A 450 17.65 19.37 -4.19
CA CYS A 450 16.47 18.59 -4.54
C CYS A 450 15.39 18.77 -3.44
N HIS A 451 14.29 18.04 -3.56
CA HIS A 451 13.22 17.91 -2.59
C HIS A 451 12.34 19.15 -2.48
N ALA A 452 11.25 19.10 -3.24
CA ALA A 452 10.26 20.16 -3.23
C ALA A 452 9.08 19.91 -2.27
N GLY A 453 8.82 18.65 -1.90
CA GLY A 453 7.59 18.28 -1.21
C GLY A 453 6.39 18.39 -2.15
N GLY A 454 5.28 18.96 -1.69
CA GLY A 454 4.09 19.15 -2.53
C GLY A 454 2.79 18.63 -1.92
N GLY A 455 2.87 17.76 -0.91
CA GLY A 455 1.69 17.15 -0.31
C GLY A 455 0.82 18.19 0.40
N MET A 456 -0.50 18.13 0.18
CA MET A 456 -1.48 18.90 0.92
C MET A 456 -2.64 17.99 1.35
N ALA A 457 -3.29 18.32 2.47
CA ALA A 457 -4.46 17.63 2.98
C ALA A 457 -5.20 18.49 4.02
N TRP A 458 -6.50 18.23 4.22
CA TRP A 458 -7.31 18.87 5.26
C TRP A 458 -7.64 17.90 6.39
N ASP A 459 -7.54 18.38 7.64
CA ASP A 459 -8.13 17.69 8.79
C ASP A 459 -9.65 17.92 8.90
N SER A 460 -10.28 17.32 9.91
CA SER A 460 -11.70 17.49 10.21
C SER A 460 -12.06 18.89 10.72
N GLU A 461 -11.08 19.65 11.22
CA GLU A 461 -11.20 21.00 11.78
C GLU A 461 -10.93 22.11 10.75
N ARG A 462 -10.79 21.76 9.47
CA ARG A 462 -10.52 22.68 8.36
C ARG A 462 -9.17 23.38 8.47
N ASN A 463 -8.16 22.70 9.01
CA ASN A 463 -6.77 23.14 8.91
C ASN A 463 -6.11 22.49 7.69
N LEU A 464 -5.35 23.29 6.95
CA LEU A 464 -4.59 22.86 5.79
C LEU A 464 -3.20 22.43 6.22
N TYR A 465 -2.87 21.18 5.92
CA TYR A 465 -1.52 20.65 6.06
C TYR A 465 -0.74 20.86 4.76
N ILE A 466 0.51 21.33 4.86
CA ILE A 466 1.36 21.66 3.72
C ILE A 466 2.74 21.03 3.91
N ALA A 467 3.08 20.06 3.07
CA ALA A 467 4.35 19.36 3.13
C ALA A 467 5.41 20.03 2.25
N THR A 468 6.56 20.35 2.85
CA THR A 468 7.67 21.04 2.20
C THR A 468 8.93 20.18 2.23
N GLY A 469 9.60 20.07 1.08
CA GLY A 469 10.90 19.40 1.03
C GLY A 469 12.01 20.24 1.67
N ASP A 470 13.10 19.59 2.09
CA ASP A 470 14.23 20.20 2.80
C ASP A 470 15.11 21.10 1.92
N ASN A 471 14.92 21.04 0.59
CA ASN A 471 15.63 21.84 -0.38
C ASN A 471 17.17 21.66 -0.30
N ASN A 472 17.60 20.43 -0.04
CA ASN A 472 18.98 20.08 0.27
C ASN A 472 19.45 18.79 -0.45
N SER A 473 20.75 18.69 -0.71
CA SER A 473 21.38 17.50 -1.29
C SER A 473 22.16 16.67 -0.25
N SER A 474 22.14 15.34 -0.43
CA SER A 474 23.03 14.39 0.27
C SER A 474 24.27 13.99 -0.54
N GLN A 475 24.38 14.37 -1.82
CA GLN A 475 25.52 13.97 -2.67
C GLN A 475 26.84 14.61 -2.20
N PHE A 476 26.76 15.75 -1.49
CA PHE A 476 27.92 16.42 -0.90
C PHE A 476 28.30 15.90 0.49
N SER A 477 27.76 14.76 0.90
CA SER A 477 28.10 14.03 2.14
C SER A 477 28.19 12.52 1.92
N ASP A 478 28.62 12.11 0.72
CA ASP A 478 28.73 10.72 0.26
C ASP A 478 27.40 9.95 0.34
N GLY A 479 26.28 10.67 0.19
CA GLY A 479 24.93 10.12 0.29
C GLY A 479 24.41 9.95 1.71
N TYR A 480 25.18 10.26 2.77
CA TYR A 480 24.68 10.18 4.15
C TYR A 480 23.86 11.43 4.52
N SER A 481 23.75 11.73 5.82
CA SER A 481 23.10 12.95 6.31
C SER A 481 23.53 14.18 5.51
N GLY A 482 22.58 15.00 5.07
CA GLY A 482 22.86 16.27 4.41
C GLY A 482 23.31 17.32 5.42
N ASN A 483 24.31 17.04 6.25
CA ASN A 483 24.76 17.91 7.33
C ASN A 483 26.09 18.60 7.00
N ASN A 484 26.36 18.91 5.73
CA ASN A 484 27.63 19.52 5.33
C ASN A 484 27.47 21.05 5.11
N PRO A 485 28.09 21.93 5.94
CA PRO A 485 27.96 23.39 5.79
C PRO A 485 28.46 23.95 4.45
N GLN A 486 29.28 23.20 3.72
CA GLN A 486 29.82 23.53 2.39
C GLN A 486 29.58 22.35 1.43
N PRO A 487 29.31 22.54 0.13
CA PRO A 487 29.39 23.78 -0.62
C PRO A 487 28.22 24.74 -0.37
N ASN A 488 28.48 26.02 -0.64
CA ASN A 488 27.48 27.07 -0.70
C ASN A 488 27.55 27.81 -2.02
N TYR A 489 26.44 28.40 -2.44
CA TYR A 489 26.40 29.34 -3.56
C TYR A 489 26.00 30.72 -3.02
N LYS A 490 26.91 31.69 -3.15
CA LYS A 490 26.72 33.08 -2.69
C LYS A 490 26.17 33.20 -1.26
N GLY A 491 26.73 32.41 -0.34
CA GLY A 491 26.39 32.44 1.09
C GLY A 491 25.26 31.51 1.50
N VAL A 492 24.63 30.77 0.58
CA VAL A 492 23.57 29.81 0.91
C VAL A 492 24.06 28.38 0.67
N SER A 493 24.19 27.61 1.75
CA SER A 493 24.51 26.18 1.64
C SER A 493 23.32 25.39 1.07
N PHE A 494 23.63 24.50 0.13
CA PHE A 494 22.68 23.55 -0.47
C PHE A 494 22.99 22.09 -0.10
N ALA A 495 23.89 21.90 0.87
CA ALA A 495 24.31 20.60 1.41
C ALA A 495 24.14 20.48 2.94
N ASP A 496 23.52 21.48 3.58
CA ASP A 496 23.27 21.56 5.02
C ASP A 496 21.77 21.64 5.37
N ALA A 497 21.10 20.49 5.44
CA ALA A 497 19.73 20.31 5.91
C ALA A 497 19.52 20.74 7.38
N ARG A 498 20.60 20.99 8.14
CA ARG A 498 20.49 21.63 9.45
C ARG A 498 20.05 23.09 9.33
N ARG A 499 20.32 23.76 8.21
CA ARG A 499 19.79 25.09 7.87
C ARG A 499 18.29 25.07 7.60
N THR A 500 17.75 23.93 7.15
CA THR A 500 16.37 23.77 6.69
C THR A 500 15.58 22.83 7.60
N ALA A 501 15.57 21.53 7.34
CA ALA A 501 14.79 20.52 8.07
C ALA A 501 15.00 20.57 9.58
N GLY A 502 16.26 20.71 10.02
CA GLY A 502 16.65 20.80 11.43
C GLY A 502 16.50 22.20 12.06
N ASN A 503 16.16 23.23 11.29
CA ASN A 503 16.04 24.60 11.78
C ASN A 503 14.57 24.92 12.11
N THR A 504 14.32 25.34 13.34
CA THR A 504 12.99 25.71 13.85
C THR A 504 12.49 27.04 13.30
N ASN A 505 13.37 27.85 12.73
CA ASN A 505 13.05 29.13 12.08
C ASN A 505 13.03 29.04 10.54
N ASN A 506 12.80 27.84 9.98
CA ASN A 506 12.76 27.61 8.54
C ASN A 506 11.56 26.72 8.17
N LEU A 507 10.87 27.08 7.09
CA LEU A 507 9.69 26.34 6.62
C LEU A 507 10.02 25.17 5.68
N ASN A 508 11.28 24.97 5.29
CA ASN A 508 11.69 23.84 4.45
C ASN A 508 11.98 22.59 5.31
N GLY A 509 11.66 21.42 4.76
CA GLY A 509 11.80 20.12 5.44
C GLY A 509 10.83 19.98 6.61
N LYS A 510 9.58 20.40 6.40
CA LYS A 510 8.50 20.47 7.39
C LYS A 510 7.20 19.89 6.85
N ILE A 511 6.27 19.60 7.77
CA ILE A 511 4.83 19.61 7.44
C ILE A 511 4.22 20.72 8.27
N LEU A 512 3.67 21.72 7.59
CA LEU A 512 3.05 22.90 8.17
C LEU A 512 1.56 22.63 8.39
N ARG A 513 0.95 23.33 9.35
CA ARG A 513 -0.50 23.32 9.59
C ARG A 513 -0.96 24.75 9.85
N ILE A 514 -1.87 25.23 9.01
CA ILE A 514 -2.47 26.57 9.08
C ILE A 514 -3.99 26.46 8.96
N HIS A 515 -4.72 27.49 9.39
CA HIS A 515 -6.15 27.62 9.10
C HIS A 515 -6.37 28.75 8.08
N PRO A 516 -6.63 28.43 6.81
CA PRO A 516 -6.90 29.42 5.77
C PRO A 516 -8.14 30.27 6.03
N GLU A 517 -8.03 31.57 5.80
CA GLU A 517 -9.14 32.52 5.89
C GLU A 517 -9.66 32.94 4.51
N ALA A 518 -10.92 33.41 4.47
CA ALA A 518 -11.60 33.77 3.22
C ALA A 518 -10.96 34.94 2.46
N ASP A 519 -10.23 35.82 3.14
CA ASP A 519 -9.56 36.98 2.54
C ASP A 519 -8.19 36.63 1.93
N GLY A 520 -7.70 35.40 2.16
CA GLY A 520 -6.39 34.93 1.73
C GLY A 520 -5.31 34.98 2.82
N THR A 521 -5.66 35.40 4.04
CA THR A 521 -4.79 35.26 5.21
C THR A 521 -4.92 33.86 5.83
N TYR A 522 -4.23 33.62 6.94
CA TYR A 522 -4.38 32.40 7.74
C TYR A 522 -4.18 32.68 9.21
N THR A 523 -4.76 31.83 10.06
CA THR A 523 -4.47 31.76 11.49
C THR A 523 -3.64 30.51 11.83
N LEU A 524 -3.01 30.52 13.00
CA LEU A 524 -2.21 29.40 13.50
C LEU A 524 -3.07 28.52 14.42
N PRO A 525 -3.32 27.26 14.06
CA PRO A 525 -4.05 26.34 14.92
C PRO A 525 -3.29 26.02 16.20
N GLU A 526 -4.01 25.76 17.28
CA GLU A 526 -3.43 25.20 18.50
C GLU A 526 -2.86 23.79 18.25
N GLY A 527 -1.85 23.40 19.03
CA GLY A 527 -1.23 22.08 18.91
C GLY A 527 -0.18 21.93 17.81
N ASN A 528 0.20 23.01 17.12
CA ASN A 528 1.44 23.05 16.35
C ASN A 528 2.67 22.85 17.24
N LEU A 529 3.78 22.38 16.66
CA LEU A 529 5.00 22.05 17.40
C LEU A 529 5.59 23.30 18.08
N PHE A 530 5.42 24.46 17.43
CA PHE A 530 5.80 25.74 17.96
C PHE A 530 4.62 26.72 17.86
N THR A 531 4.59 27.68 18.77
CA THR A 531 3.70 28.84 18.78
C THR A 531 4.28 30.01 18.01
N GLY A 532 5.59 30.02 17.75
CA GLY A 532 6.31 31.16 17.16
C GLY A 532 6.65 32.26 18.19
N LYS A 533 6.33 32.03 19.47
CA LYS A 533 6.49 32.98 20.57
C LYS A 533 7.29 32.41 21.73
N GLU A 534 7.93 31.26 21.53
CA GLU A 534 8.80 30.63 22.53
C GLU A 534 9.83 31.64 23.05
N PRO A 535 10.02 31.78 24.38
CA PRO A 535 11.04 32.67 24.94
C PRO A 535 12.44 32.05 24.91
N ASP A 536 12.54 30.76 24.55
CA ASP A 536 13.77 30.00 24.52
C ASP A 536 14.84 30.68 23.67
N GLU A 537 16.08 30.64 24.16
CA GLU A 537 17.26 31.18 23.48
C GLU A 537 17.11 32.65 23.00
N GLY A 538 16.34 33.45 23.75
CA GLY A 538 16.13 34.87 23.49
C GLY A 538 14.93 35.21 22.61
N GLY A 539 14.14 34.20 22.21
CA GLY A 539 12.90 34.36 21.46
C GLY A 539 13.04 34.68 19.97
N GLY A 540 11.95 34.53 19.22
CA GLY A 540 11.93 34.77 17.76
C GLY A 540 12.69 33.73 16.93
N LYS A 541 12.88 32.52 17.49
CA LYS A 541 13.68 31.42 16.93
C LYS A 541 12.86 30.29 16.31
N THR A 542 11.55 30.46 16.23
CA THR A 542 10.60 29.41 15.84
C THR A 542 9.56 29.94 14.87
N ARG A 543 9.01 29.04 14.04
CA ARG A 543 7.89 29.33 13.13
C ARG A 543 6.65 28.59 13.61
N GLY A 544 5.60 29.35 13.91
CA GLY A 544 4.34 28.82 14.45
C GLY A 544 3.55 27.95 13.46
N GLU A 545 3.87 27.99 12.17
CA GLU A 545 3.27 27.15 11.14
C GLU A 545 3.69 25.68 11.25
N ILE A 546 4.79 25.38 11.95
CA ILE A 546 5.40 24.05 11.96
C ILE A 546 4.58 23.10 12.84
N TYR A 547 3.97 22.08 12.23
CA TYR A 547 3.36 20.95 12.94
C TYR A 547 4.34 19.77 13.06
N VAL A 548 5.08 19.49 12.00
CA VAL A 548 6.14 18.47 11.98
C VAL A 548 7.44 19.10 11.48
N MET A 549 8.54 18.81 12.19
CA MET A 549 9.88 19.12 11.72
C MET A 549 10.71 17.86 11.47
N GLY A 550 11.82 18.02 10.76
CA GLY A 550 12.78 16.94 10.55
C GLY A 550 12.31 15.89 9.53
N VAL A 551 11.76 16.36 8.41
CA VAL A 551 11.42 15.53 7.23
C VAL A 551 12.24 15.97 6.02
N ARG A 552 12.47 15.05 5.06
CA ARG A 552 13.35 15.30 3.90
C ARG A 552 12.57 15.69 2.63
N ASN A 553 11.79 14.79 2.05
CA ASN A 553 10.99 15.06 0.85
C ASN A 553 9.56 14.48 0.89
N PRO A 554 8.64 15.05 1.69
CA PRO A 554 7.26 14.59 1.75
C PRO A 554 6.43 15.08 0.55
N ALA A 555 6.48 14.34 -0.56
CA ALA A 555 5.74 14.69 -1.78
C ALA A 555 4.23 14.45 -1.65
N ARG A 556 3.81 13.44 -0.88
CA ARG A 556 2.40 13.10 -0.65
C ARG A 556 2.10 12.98 0.84
N ILE A 557 0.93 13.46 1.23
CA ILE A 557 0.38 13.31 2.59
C ILE A 557 -1.12 13.02 2.50
N PHE A 558 -1.68 12.53 3.59
CA PHE A 558 -3.09 12.26 3.76
C PHE A 558 -3.47 12.47 5.22
N VAL A 559 -4.61 13.12 5.49
CA VAL A 559 -5.18 13.17 6.83
C VAL A 559 -6.46 12.34 6.82
N ASP A 560 -6.54 11.36 7.72
CA ASP A 560 -7.75 10.59 7.90
C ASP A 560 -8.75 11.38 8.74
N LYS A 561 -9.72 12.04 8.10
CA LYS A 561 -10.73 12.89 8.77
C LYS A 561 -11.57 12.18 9.86
N LYS A 562 -11.56 10.85 9.92
CA LYS A 562 -12.22 10.08 10.99
C LYS A 562 -11.40 10.09 12.30
N THR A 563 -10.08 10.19 12.21
CA THR A 563 -9.17 10.09 13.38
C THR A 563 -8.21 11.27 13.52
N ASP A 564 -8.16 12.15 12.52
CA ASP A 564 -7.20 13.23 12.33
C ASP A 564 -5.72 12.82 12.43
N ILE A 565 -5.44 11.53 12.15
CA ILE A 565 -4.07 11.06 12.00
C ILE A 565 -3.54 11.54 10.65
N LEU A 566 -2.38 12.19 10.68
CA LEU A 566 -1.61 12.57 9.50
C LEU A 566 -0.73 11.40 9.07
N TYR A 567 -0.94 10.91 7.85
CA TYR A 567 -0.09 9.94 7.18
C TYR A 567 0.81 10.64 6.18
N ALA A 568 2.11 10.41 6.29
CA ALA A 568 3.10 11.02 5.43
C ALA A 568 4.20 10.02 5.09
N GLY A 569 4.88 10.25 3.97
CA GLY A 569 6.08 9.51 3.59
C GLY A 569 7.08 10.42 2.89
N TRP A 570 8.36 10.17 3.10
CA TRP A 570 9.43 11.00 2.55
C TRP A 570 10.68 10.20 2.20
N VAL A 571 11.33 10.65 1.12
CA VAL A 571 12.53 10.04 0.54
C VAL A 571 13.75 10.27 1.42
N GLY A 572 14.51 9.21 1.69
CA GLY A 572 15.76 9.23 2.45
C GLY A 572 16.98 9.71 1.64
N PRO A 573 18.17 9.80 2.26
CA PRO A 573 19.40 10.22 1.58
C PRO A 573 19.94 9.12 0.64
N ASP A 574 21.10 9.29 0.00
CA ASP A 574 21.50 8.42 -1.14
C ASP A 574 22.51 7.30 -0.81
N ALA A 575 22.93 7.17 0.45
CA ALA A 575 23.92 6.17 0.86
C ALA A 575 23.37 4.76 0.70
N GLY A 576 23.97 3.97 -0.21
CA GLY A 576 23.51 2.62 -0.50
C GLY A 576 23.65 1.64 0.66
N GLU A 577 24.63 1.81 1.55
CA GLU A 577 24.94 0.89 2.66
C GLU A 577 25.14 1.66 3.97
N PRO A 578 24.95 1.01 5.14
CA PRO A 578 25.24 1.63 6.43
C PRO A 578 26.75 1.81 6.63
N SER A 579 27.13 2.77 7.47
CA SER A 579 28.52 3.06 7.80
C SER A 579 28.74 3.08 9.30
N THR A 580 29.75 2.33 9.75
CA THR A 580 30.26 2.41 11.13
C THR A 580 30.87 3.78 11.45
N THR A 581 31.17 4.58 10.42
CA THR A 581 31.67 5.95 10.56
C THR A 581 30.53 6.95 10.53
N TRP A 582 29.65 6.89 9.52
CA TRP A 582 28.70 7.98 9.26
C TRP A 582 27.28 7.72 9.77
N GLY A 583 26.86 6.46 9.93
CA GLY A 583 25.53 6.10 10.42
C GLY A 583 24.69 5.31 9.40
N PRO A 584 23.35 5.42 9.45
CA PRO A 584 22.47 4.57 8.64
C PRO A 584 22.57 4.84 7.13
N ALA A 585 22.23 3.81 6.36
CA ALA A 585 22.02 3.90 4.90
C ALA A 585 20.81 4.81 4.57
N LYS A 586 20.49 4.92 3.27
CA LYS A 586 19.22 5.46 2.78
C LYS A 586 18.04 4.77 3.47
N TYR A 587 17.25 5.54 4.22
CA TYR A 587 15.92 5.11 4.67
C TYR A 587 14.83 6.00 4.11
N ASP A 588 14.04 5.40 3.23
CA ASP A 588 12.75 5.93 2.87
C ASP A 588 11.75 5.64 3.98
N THR A 589 10.92 6.62 4.33
CA THR A 589 10.17 6.61 5.58
C THR A 589 8.69 6.83 5.33
N PHE A 590 7.84 6.14 6.09
CA PHE A 590 6.45 6.52 6.29
C PHE A 590 6.13 6.66 7.78
N ALA A 591 5.27 7.62 8.12
CA ALA A 591 4.83 7.87 9.48
C ALA A 591 3.32 8.10 9.54
N ALA A 592 2.68 7.42 10.50
CA ALA A 592 1.36 7.76 11.03
C ALA A 592 1.56 8.68 12.25
N ILE A 593 1.27 9.97 12.08
CA ILE A 593 1.59 11.07 12.98
C ILE A 593 0.30 11.47 13.71
N THR A 594 0.23 11.14 14.99
CA THR A 594 -0.95 11.40 15.84
C THR A 594 -0.87 12.72 16.61
N LYS A 595 0.29 13.38 16.60
CA LYS A 595 0.55 14.69 17.21
C LYS A 595 1.78 15.35 16.58
N ALA A 596 1.92 16.66 16.77
CA ALA A 596 3.10 17.42 16.38
C ALA A 596 4.41 16.82 16.95
N GLY A 597 5.52 16.91 16.19
CA GLY A 597 6.78 16.33 16.61
C GLY A 597 7.98 16.55 15.68
N ASN A 598 9.16 16.24 16.18
CA ASN A 598 10.41 16.20 15.41
C ASN A 598 10.67 14.76 14.92
N HIS A 599 10.75 14.55 13.61
CA HIS A 599 10.94 13.22 12.98
C HIS A 599 12.39 12.93 12.58
N GLY A 600 13.32 13.78 13.01
CA GLY A 600 14.73 13.43 13.17
C GLY A 600 15.66 13.88 12.06
N TRP A 601 15.21 14.05 10.81
CA TRP A 601 16.11 14.48 9.73
C TRP A 601 16.65 15.91 9.98
N PRO A 602 17.97 16.19 9.83
CA PRO A 602 19.04 15.32 9.34
C PRO A 602 19.87 14.60 10.42
N PHE A 603 19.44 14.62 11.67
CA PHE A 603 20.18 14.12 12.83
C PHE A 603 20.04 12.60 13.02
N CYS A 604 18.80 12.10 12.92
CA CYS A 604 18.46 10.70 13.18
C CYS A 604 17.44 10.17 12.17
N MET A 605 17.44 8.85 11.94
CA MET A 605 16.42 8.18 11.11
C MET A 605 15.97 6.85 11.72
N GLY A 606 14.95 6.23 11.11
CA GLY A 606 14.42 4.93 11.51
C GLY A 606 13.95 4.93 12.96
N ASN A 607 14.41 3.95 13.74
CA ASN A 607 14.14 3.81 15.17
C ASN A 607 15.21 4.50 16.05
N LYS A 608 15.41 5.82 15.87
CA LYS A 608 16.47 6.59 16.57
C LYS A 608 17.88 6.06 16.27
N GLN A 609 18.20 5.96 14.98
CA GLN A 609 19.55 5.67 14.50
C GLN A 609 20.25 6.99 14.16
N PRO A 610 21.23 7.45 14.96
CA PRO A 610 21.88 8.74 14.75
C PRO A 610 22.91 8.70 13.62
N TYR A 611 23.03 9.82 12.91
CA TYR A 611 24.21 10.14 12.09
C TYR A 611 25.34 10.72 12.95
N ARG A 612 26.55 10.76 12.38
CA ARG A 612 27.63 11.59 12.92
C ARG A 612 27.60 13.00 12.36
N ASP A 613 27.97 13.96 13.20
CA ASP A 613 28.07 15.36 12.80
C ASP A 613 29.30 15.63 11.92
N ARG A 614 29.15 16.59 11.01
CA ARG A 614 30.19 17.14 10.13
C ARG A 614 30.34 18.62 10.45
N ASN A 615 31.58 19.07 10.65
CA ASN A 615 31.85 20.48 10.93
C ASN A 615 33.05 21.01 10.14
N LEU A 616 33.17 22.34 10.11
CA LEU A 616 34.29 23.05 9.53
C LEU A 616 35.51 23.03 10.47
N PRO A 617 36.74 23.17 9.93
CA PRO A 617 37.05 23.43 8.52
C PRO A 617 37.05 22.18 7.62
N ASP A 618 36.98 20.97 8.17
CA ASP A 618 37.13 19.72 7.41
C ASP A 618 35.92 18.77 7.63
N PRO A 619 34.91 18.80 6.75
CA PRO A 619 33.71 17.98 6.87
C PRO A 619 33.97 16.48 6.62
N SER A 620 35.18 16.08 6.23
CA SER A 620 35.57 14.67 6.10
C SER A 620 35.90 14.01 7.44
N LYS A 621 36.17 14.81 8.49
CA LYS A 621 36.45 14.33 9.84
C LYS A 621 35.17 14.26 10.66
N PRO A 622 34.72 13.07 11.07
CA PRO A 622 33.50 12.94 11.85
C PRO A 622 33.68 13.53 13.26
N LEU A 623 32.66 14.22 13.74
CA LEU A 623 32.52 14.57 15.16
C LEU A 623 31.82 13.43 15.93
N GLY A 624 31.11 13.78 17.02
CA GLY A 624 30.29 12.86 17.77
C GLY A 624 29.03 12.42 17.02
N TRP A 625 28.38 11.39 17.56
CA TRP A 625 27.03 10.99 17.17
C TRP A 625 26.02 12.01 17.69
N TYR A 626 24.97 12.29 16.92
CA TYR A 626 23.85 13.07 17.46
C TYR A 626 23.13 12.29 18.55
N ASP A 627 22.63 13.02 19.55
CA ASP A 627 21.70 12.50 20.54
C ASP A 627 20.27 12.64 20.01
N CYS A 628 19.59 11.52 19.74
CA CYS A 628 18.23 11.55 19.21
C CYS A 628 17.19 11.95 20.28
N ASP A 629 17.51 11.87 21.57
CA ASP A 629 16.63 12.28 22.66
C ASP A 629 16.80 13.77 23.01
N ALA A 630 17.93 14.37 22.66
CA ALA A 630 18.19 15.80 22.81
C ALA A 630 19.05 16.36 21.65
N PRO A 631 18.52 16.36 20.41
CA PRO A 631 19.31 16.78 19.25
C PRO A 631 19.67 18.26 19.35
N LYS A 632 20.90 18.58 18.90
CA LYS A 632 21.41 19.94 18.86
C LYS A 632 21.73 20.38 17.44
N ASN A 633 21.24 21.56 17.07
CA ASN A 633 21.54 22.18 15.79
C ASN A 633 22.64 23.24 15.94
N GLU A 634 23.88 22.78 15.92
CA GLU A 634 25.09 23.62 16.01
C GLU A 634 25.62 24.04 14.63
N SER A 635 24.78 23.94 13.58
CA SER A 635 25.18 24.39 12.25
C SER A 635 25.52 25.90 12.26
N PRO A 636 26.58 26.33 11.57
CA PRO A 636 26.85 27.76 11.37
C PRO A 636 25.75 28.47 10.55
N ASN A 637 24.87 27.71 9.90
CA ASN A 637 23.73 28.21 9.14
C ASN A 637 22.40 28.15 9.92
N ASN A 638 22.44 27.80 11.21
CA ASN A 638 21.25 27.79 12.05
C ASN A 638 20.93 29.19 12.59
N ASN A 639 19.68 29.63 12.41
CA ASN A 639 19.15 30.84 13.01
C ASN A 639 17.90 30.59 13.87
N GLY A 640 17.54 29.32 14.07
CA GLY A 640 16.51 28.87 15.02
C GLY A 640 17.12 28.47 16.36
N LEU A 641 16.43 27.59 17.07
CA LEU A 641 16.87 27.01 18.33
C LEU A 641 18.07 26.09 18.08
N VAL A 642 19.02 26.11 19.01
CA VAL A 642 20.10 25.11 19.08
C VAL A 642 19.58 23.84 19.74
N ASN A 643 18.85 23.96 20.85
CA ASN A 643 18.29 22.81 21.55
C ASN A 643 16.94 22.45 20.94
N LEU A 644 16.85 21.26 20.33
CA LEU A 644 15.67 20.83 19.59
C LEU A 644 14.80 19.87 20.41
N PRO A 645 13.49 19.78 20.10
CA PRO A 645 12.63 18.73 20.64
C PRO A 645 13.16 17.32 20.33
N PRO A 646 12.90 16.32 21.19
CA PRO A 646 13.33 14.94 21.00
C PRO A 646 12.78 14.34 19.70
N VAL A 647 13.55 13.42 19.10
CA VAL A 647 13.12 12.70 17.89
C VAL A 647 12.02 11.69 18.25
N THR A 648 10.92 11.78 17.52
CA THR A 648 9.79 10.85 17.55
C THR A 648 10.03 9.71 16.55
N GLY A 649 9.66 8.49 16.93
CA GLY A 649 9.84 7.32 16.08
C GLY A 649 8.90 7.31 14.87
N ASN A 650 9.39 6.79 13.75
CA ASN A 650 8.61 6.60 12.52
C ASN A 650 7.95 5.22 12.47
N THR A 651 6.83 5.09 11.75
CA THR A 651 6.04 3.85 11.66
C THR A 651 6.72 2.82 10.75
N ILE A 652 7.28 3.26 9.63
CA ILE A 652 7.91 2.41 8.61
C ILE A 652 9.17 3.12 8.13
N TRP A 653 10.28 2.38 8.01
CA TRP A 653 11.47 2.83 7.27
C TRP A 653 12.03 1.67 6.46
N TYR A 654 12.63 1.90 5.31
CA TYR A 654 13.27 0.82 4.54
C TYR A 654 14.45 1.31 3.72
N SER A 655 15.39 0.39 3.53
CA SER A 655 16.59 0.58 2.74
C SER A 655 16.58 -0.34 1.51
N PRO A 656 17.54 -0.19 0.58
CA PRO A 656 17.68 -1.13 -0.53
C PRO A 656 17.76 -2.61 -0.09
N GLN A 657 18.34 -2.86 1.09
CA GLN A 657 18.54 -4.20 1.63
C GLN A 657 17.25 -4.81 2.18
N GLY A 658 16.32 -4.00 2.71
CA GLY A 658 15.04 -4.45 3.22
C GLY A 658 14.37 -3.47 4.18
N GLY A 659 13.21 -3.88 4.70
CA GLY A 659 12.35 -3.06 5.53
C GLY A 659 12.69 -3.12 7.01
N ALA A 660 12.59 -1.97 7.65
CA ALA A 660 12.89 -1.70 9.05
C ALA A 660 14.22 -2.34 9.51
N PRO A 661 15.36 -1.98 8.88
CA PRO A 661 16.67 -2.40 9.35
C PRO A 661 16.90 -1.95 10.80
N ASP A 662 17.34 -2.88 11.62
CA ASP A 662 17.72 -2.70 13.02
C ASP A 662 19.05 -3.41 13.31
N TYR A 663 19.82 -2.88 14.26
CA TYR A 663 21.17 -3.38 14.56
C TYR A 663 21.36 -3.52 16.08
N PRO A 664 22.28 -4.40 16.53
CA PRO A 664 22.75 -4.38 17.91
C PRO A 664 23.28 -3.00 18.29
N ARG A 665 22.97 -2.55 19.51
CA ARG A 665 23.40 -1.26 20.05
C ARG A 665 24.45 -1.44 21.14
N ASN A 666 25.39 -0.49 21.24
CA ASN A 666 26.34 -0.43 22.35
C ASN A 666 25.69 0.18 23.61
N ALA A 667 26.47 0.36 24.68
CA ALA A 667 26.00 0.94 25.95
C ALA A 667 25.46 2.37 25.82
N ASP A 668 25.94 3.12 24.83
CA ASP A 668 25.50 4.49 24.52
C ASP A 668 24.30 4.52 23.57
N GLY A 669 23.70 3.37 23.26
CA GLY A 669 22.54 3.26 22.35
C GLY A 669 22.88 3.40 20.86
N ILE A 670 24.16 3.47 20.50
CA ILE A 670 24.62 3.61 19.11
C ILE A 670 24.54 2.26 18.39
N PRO A 671 23.83 2.16 17.25
CA PRO A 671 23.78 0.96 16.42
C PRO A 671 25.17 0.60 15.87
N SER A 672 25.44 -0.70 15.70
CA SER A 672 26.72 -1.16 15.17
C SER A 672 26.97 -0.75 13.72
N TYR A 673 25.88 -0.55 12.95
CA TYR A 673 25.89 -0.23 11.50
C TYR A 673 26.66 -1.22 10.62
N LYS A 674 26.98 -2.40 11.13
CA LYS A 674 27.58 -3.47 10.33
C LYS A 674 26.48 -4.19 9.56
N ALA A 675 26.59 -4.19 8.23
CA ALA A 675 25.61 -4.85 7.36
C ALA A 675 25.37 -6.33 7.73
N SER A 676 26.41 -7.05 8.16
CA SER A 676 26.31 -8.46 8.59
C SER A 676 25.51 -8.68 9.88
N GLU A 677 25.27 -7.62 10.67
CA GLU A 677 24.54 -7.67 11.93
C GLU A 677 23.10 -7.14 11.80
N ALA A 678 22.69 -6.68 10.60
CA ALA A 678 21.38 -6.10 10.36
C ALA A 678 20.25 -7.14 10.47
N LYS A 679 19.14 -6.75 11.09
CA LYS A 679 17.86 -7.47 11.07
C LYS A 679 16.82 -6.63 10.35
N PHE A 680 16.06 -7.24 9.45
CA PHE A 680 14.98 -6.57 8.72
C PHE A 680 13.63 -6.96 9.32
N LEU A 681 12.98 -6.00 9.98
CA LEU A 681 11.74 -6.26 10.72
C LEU A 681 10.47 -6.19 9.84
N LEU A 682 10.58 -5.64 8.62
CA LEU A 682 9.50 -5.57 7.63
C LEU A 682 9.93 -6.25 6.32
N PRO A 683 9.96 -7.60 6.26
CA PRO A 683 10.50 -8.33 5.11
C PRO A 683 9.71 -8.17 3.81
N TRP A 684 8.46 -7.68 3.88
CA TRP A 684 7.61 -7.36 2.72
C TRP A 684 8.02 -6.05 2.02
N LEU A 685 8.81 -5.21 2.68
CA LEU A 685 9.18 -3.89 2.18
C LEU A 685 10.62 -3.90 1.65
N LYS A 686 10.77 -4.27 0.38
CA LYS A 686 12.08 -4.32 -0.31
C LYS A 686 11.92 -3.91 -1.78
N GLY A 687 13.00 -3.37 -2.36
CA GLY A 687 13.06 -2.99 -3.77
C GLY A 687 12.55 -1.57 -4.01
N GLY A 688 12.21 -1.29 -5.27
CA GLY A 688 11.84 0.05 -5.74
C GLY A 688 13.03 1.01 -5.86
N GLY A 689 12.75 2.23 -6.31
CA GLY A 689 13.73 3.32 -6.41
C GLY A 689 14.09 3.98 -5.07
N GLN A 690 13.45 3.53 -3.98
CA GLN A 690 13.42 4.20 -2.68
C GLN A 690 13.02 5.67 -2.89
N ALA A 691 11.78 5.83 -3.35
CA ALA A 691 11.14 7.09 -3.59
C ALA A 691 9.68 6.99 -3.13
N THR A 692 9.49 7.03 -1.82
CA THR A 692 8.20 6.81 -1.15
C THR A 692 7.09 7.73 -1.62
N MET A 693 5.94 7.11 -1.82
CA MET A 693 4.70 7.75 -2.23
C MET A 693 3.61 7.32 -1.24
N ASN A 694 3.38 8.18 -0.25
CA ASN A 694 2.34 7.97 0.74
C ASN A 694 0.97 7.89 0.08
N GLY A 695 0.11 7.01 0.59
CA GLY A 695 -1.26 6.87 0.13
C GLY A 695 -2.33 7.12 1.16
N PRO A 696 -3.59 6.98 0.71
CA PRO A 696 -4.74 7.21 1.56
C PRO A 696 -4.92 6.07 2.57
N VAL A 697 -5.71 6.35 3.60
CA VAL A 697 -6.41 5.32 4.36
C VAL A 697 -7.76 5.10 3.69
N TYR A 698 -8.11 3.86 3.39
CA TYR A 698 -9.45 3.58 2.88
C TYR A 698 -10.48 3.65 4.01
N ARG A 699 -11.58 4.36 3.76
CA ARG A 699 -12.74 4.42 4.66
C ARG A 699 -13.96 3.87 3.94
N TYR A 700 -14.45 2.73 4.42
CA TYR A 700 -15.64 2.11 3.85
C TYR A 700 -16.89 2.89 4.27
N ASP A 701 -17.74 3.19 3.29
CA ASP A 701 -19.05 3.80 3.49
C ASP A 701 -20.14 2.75 3.21
N ASP A 702 -20.84 2.34 4.27
CA ASP A 702 -21.93 1.37 4.22
C ASP A 702 -23.22 1.98 3.63
N THR A 703 -23.36 3.31 3.66
CA THR A 703 -24.50 4.04 3.11
C THR A 703 -24.37 4.29 1.60
N SER A 704 -23.16 4.21 1.05
CA SER A 704 -22.91 4.36 -0.38
C SER A 704 -23.48 3.18 -1.18
N ASN A 705 -24.27 3.49 -2.21
CA ASN A 705 -24.79 2.49 -3.17
C ASN A 705 -23.85 2.24 -4.36
N SER A 706 -22.60 2.72 -4.29
CA SER A 706 -21.64 2.53 -5.38
C SER A 706 -21.31 1.06 -5.59
N ALA A 707 -21.49 0.57 -6.81
CA ALA A 707 -21.13 -0.80 -7.20
C ALA A 707 -19.62 -1.00 -7.44
N THR A 708 -18.85 0.09 -7.48
CA THR A 708 -17.40 0.07 -7.73
C THR A 708 -16.57 0.24 -6.45
N LYS A 709 -17.23 0.50 -5.32
CA LYS A 709 -16.57 0.71 -4.02
C LYS A 709 -15.80 -0.52 -3.60
N TRP A 710 -14.64 -0.31 -3.00
CA TRP A 710 -13.86 -1.41 -2.45
C TRP A 710 -14.57 -2.00 -1.22
N PRO A 711 -14.37 -3.30 -0.92
CA PRO A 711 -15.08 -3.90 0.21
C PRO A 711 -14.62 -3.44 1.59
N ALA A 712 -15.46 -3.65 2.60
CA ALA A 712 -15.20 -3.27 3.99
C ALA A 712 -13.92 -3.89 4.58
N TYR A 713 -13.41 -4.98 4.01
CA TYR A 713 -12.09 -5.54 4.36
C TYR A 713 -10.97 -4.49 4.34
N TRP A 714 -11.03 -3.52 3.43
CA TRP A 714 -10.00 -2.50 3.30
C TRP A 714 -10.14 -1.35 4.31
N ASP A 715 -11.26 -1.25 5.05
CA ASP A 715 -11.50 -0.14 5.97
C ASP A 715 -10.37 0.02 6.99
N GLY A 716 -9.89 1.25 7.14
CA GLY A 716 -8.79 1.60 8.04
C GLY A 716 -7.41 1.13 7.59
N LYS A 717 -7.25 0.47 6.45
CA LYS A 717 -5.93 0.10 5.92
C LYS A 717 -5.27 1.29 5.23
N TRP A 718 -4.01 1.51 5.57
CA TRP A 718 -3.19 2.59 5.03
C TRP A 718 -2.38 2.11 3.82
N PHE A 719 -2.43 2.85 2.72
CA PHE A 719 -1.76 2.49 1.48
C PHE A 719 -0.37 3.11 1.46
N VAL A 720 0.65 2.28 1.23
CA VAL A 720 2.06 2.70 1.13
C VAL A 720 2.65 2.17 -0.17
N GLY A 721 3.41 3.01 -0.87
CA GLY A 721 3.98 2.68 -2.17
C GLY A 721 5.30 3.38 -2.47
N ASP A 722 5.99 2.92 -3.50
CA ASP A 722 7.22 3.53 -4.03
C ASP A 722 6.99 4.03 -5.46
N PHE A 723 7.64 5.14 -5.83
CA PHE A 723 7.52 5.81 -7.11
C PHE A 723 8.07 5.02 -8.28
N TYR A 724 9.21 4.31 -8.17
CA TYR A 724 9.93 3.80 -9.35
C TYR A 724 10.23 2.29 -9.34
N ASP A 725 10.00 1.62 -10.48
CA ASP A 725 10.34 0.22 -10.85
C ASP A 725 9.23 -0.88 -10.80
N ALA A 726 9.48 -2.03 -11.43
CA ALA A 726 8.58 -3.18 -11.45
C ALA A 726 8.50 -3.92 -10.10
N ASP A 727 9.56 -3.82 -9.29
CA ASP A 727 9.64 -4.45 -7.97
C ASP A 727 9.10 -3.57 -6.83
N GLN A 728 8.59 -2.37 -7.13
CA GLN A 728 8.08 -1.40 -6.16
C GLN A 728 7.21 -2.04 -5.07
N PRO A 729 7.49 -1.82 -3.79
CA PRO A 729 6.51 -2.14 -2.76
C PRO A 729 5.23 -1.34 -3.00
N ARG A 730 4.09 -2.04 -2.95
CA ARG A 730 2.74 -1.44 -2.91
C ARG A 730 1.91 -2.29 -1.99
N HIS A 731 1.59 -1.75 -0.82
CA HIS A 731 0.92 -2.50 0.22
C HIS A 731 -0.18 -1.69 0.87
N ALA A 732 -1.24 -2.38 1.32
CA ALA A 732 -2.15 -1.86 2.31
C ALA A 732 -1.74 -2.44 3.67
N VAL A 733 -1.50 -1.59 4.66
CA VAL A 733 -0.98 -2.00 5.97
C VAL A 733 -1.98 -1.75 7.08
N VAL A 734 -1.91 -2.59 8.12
CA VAL A 734 -2.66 -2.41 9.38
C VAL A 734 -1.68 -1.96 10.45
N THR A 735 -2.00 -0.87 11.13
CA THR A 735 -1.25 -0.38 12.31
C THR A 735 -1.96 -0.81 13.60
N ASP A 736 -1.19 -0.99 14.67
CA ASP A 736 -1.76 -1.27 15.99
C ASP A 736 -2.12 0.06 16.69
N PRO A 737 -3.39 0.30 17.03
CA PRO A 737 -3.82 1.53 17.71
C PRO A 737 -3.08 1.80 19.03
N ARG A 738 -2.50 0.78 19.67
CA ARG A 738 -1.74 0.92 20.93
C ARG A 738 -0.36 1.56 20.72
N THR A 739 0.22 1.40 19.53
CA THR A 739 1.60 1.78 19.21
C THR A 739 1.72 2.77 18.06
N VAL A 740 0.65 3.00 17.30
CA VAL A 740 0.58 4.06 16.27
C VAL A 740 0.90 5.43 16.88
N GLY A 741 1.67 6.25 16.16
CA GLY A 741 2.20 7.53 16.67
C GLY A 741 3.37 7.42 17.65
N LYS A 742 3.79 6.20 18.03
CA LYS A 742 4.95 5.95 18.92
C LYS A 742 6.08 5.17 18.23
N GLY A 743 6.06 5.11 16.90
CA GLY A 743 7.01 4.32 16.10
C GLY A 743 6.72 2.82 16.08
N GLY A 744 5.50 2.39 16.39
CA GLY A 744 5.09 0.99 16.22
C GLY A 744 5.07 0.58 14.76
N LEU A 745 5.65 -0.58 14.44
CA LEU A 745 5.62 -1.16 13.09
C LEU A 745 4.21 -1.65 12.72
N PRO A 746 3.85 -1.70 11.43
CA PRO A 746 2.63 -2.38 10.99
C PRO A 746 2.63 -3.86 11.40
N VAL A 747 1.46 -4.35 11.79
CA VAL A 747 1.27 -5.75 12.22
C VAL A 747 0.89 -6.67 11.06
N HIS A 748 0.47 -6.08 9.93
CA HIS A 748 0.03 -6.80 8.76
C HIS A 748 0.23 -5.96 7.48
N ALA A 749 0.51 -6.63 6.36
CA ALA A 749 0.60 -6.04 5.04
C ALA A 749 -0.08 -6.94 3.99
N GLU A 750 -0.87 -6.31 3.11
CA GLU A 750 -1.49 -6.95 1.95
C GLU A 750 -0.86 -6.39 0.67
N SER A 751 -0.48 -7.24 -0.28
CA SER A 751 0.13 -6.79 -1.54
C SER A 751 -0.92 -6.21 -2.47
N LEU A 752 -0.69 -4.99 -2.95
CA LEU A 752 -1.55 -4.32 -3.92
C LEU A 752 -1.04 -4.46 -5.36
N LYS A 753 0.12 -5.11 -5.59
CA LYS A 753 0.79 -5.16 -6.91
C LYS A 753 -0.08 -5.70 -8.05
N LYS A 754 -1.01 -6.61 -7.73
CA LYS A 754 -1.94 -7.22 -8.70
C LYS A 754 -3.26 -6.46 -8.85
N ILE A 755 -3.67 -5.70 -7.83
CA ILE A 755 -4.87 -4.84 -7.85
C ILE A 755 -4.57 -3.51 -8.54
N ILE A 756 -3.40 -2.95 -8.23
CA ILE A 756 -2.85 -1.72 -8.77
C ILE A 756 -1.64 -2.13 -9.62
N PRO A 757 -1.85 -2.52 -10.89
CA PRO A 757 -0.86 -3.26 -11.67
C PRO A 757 0.43 -2.47 -11.83
N VAL A 758 1.54 -3.11 -11.50
CA VAL A 758 2.91 -2.60 -11.73
C VAL A 758 3.37 -2.89 -13.16
N GLY A 759 4.43 -2.20 -13.60
CA GLY A 759 5.18 -2.56 -14.80
C GLY A 759 4.91 -1.70 -16.03
N ALA A 760 5.53 -2.08 -17.16
CA ALA A 760 5.59 -1.24 -18.36
C ALA A 760 4.23 -0.93 -18.98
N ASP A 761 3.30 -1.89 -18.92
CA ASP A 761 1.93 -1.77 -19.43
C ASP A 761 0.90 -1.40 -18.33
N GLY A 762 1.34 -1.34 -17.06
CA GLY A 762 0.56 -0.86 -15.93
C GLY A 762 0.98 0.52 -15.46
N ILE A 763 0.77 0.79 -14.18
CA ILE A 763 1.28 1.98 -13.47
C ILE A 763 2.74 1.69 -13.14
N ARG A 764 3.69 2.24 -13.90
CA ARG A 764 5.11 2.06 -13.58
C ARG A 764 5.58 3.08 -12.58
N ASN A 765 5.22 4.36 -12.76
CA ASN A 765 5.76 5.42 -11.92
C ASN A 765 4.67 6.01 -11.03
N LEU A 766 4.39 5.37 -9.88
CA LEU A 766 3.29 5.74 -8.96
C LEU A 766 3.52 7.14 -8.41
N MET A 767 2.69 8.11 -8.75
CA MET A 767 2.94 9.52 -8.41
C MET A 767 1.97 10.06 -7.36
N ASP A 768 0.71 9.68 -7.41
CA ASP A 768 -0.30 10.00 -6.40
C ASP A 768 -1.49 9.05 -6.53
N TRP A 769 -2.33 8.97 -5.51
CA TRP A 769 -3.51 8.12 -5.46
C TRP A 769 -4.51 8.58 -4.39
N LYS A 770 -5.79 8.64 -4.75
CA LYS A 770 -6.87 9.09 -3.86
C LYS A 770 -8.14 8.28 -4.11
N PHE A 771 -8.83 7.92 -3.03
CA PHE A 771 -10.19 7.38 -3.15
C PHE A 771 -11.16 8.51 -3.52
N ALA A 772 -12.09 8.21 -4.41
CA ALA A 772 -13.22 9.07 -4.72
C ALA A 772 -14.39 8.80 -3.75
N PRO A 773 -15.38 9.72 -3.65
CA PRO A 773 -16.55 9.52 -2.78
C PRO A 773 -17.36 8.25 -3.09
N ASP A 774 -17.26 7.72 -4.31
CA ASP A 774 -17.88 6.45 -4.70
C ASP A 774 -17.11 5.21 -4.21
N GLY A 775 -16.03 5.38 -3.45
CA GLY A 775 -15.19 4.31 -2.91
C GLY A 775 -14.25 3.65 -3.92
N SER A 776 -14.16 4.15 -5.16
CA SER A 776 -13.17 3.72 -6.15
C SER A 776 -11.85 4.49 -6.01
N LEU A 777 -10.76 3.95 -6.55
CA LEU A 777 -9.42 4.54 -6.40
C LEU A 777 -8.95 5.16 -7.72
N TYR A 778 -8.46 6.40 -7.67
CA TYR A 778 -7.73 7.02 -8.77
C TYR A 778 -6.23 7.02 -8.47
N VAL A 779 -5.41 6.73 -9.47
CA VAL A 779 -3.94 6.67 -9.36
C VAL A 779 -3.29 7.43 -10.52
N LEU A 780 -2.36 8.34 -10.22
CA LEU A 780 -1.51 8.97 -11.21
C LEU A 780 -0.26 8.13 -11.50
N ASP A 781 -0.05 7.83 -12.78
CA ASP A 781 1.21 7.32 -13.32
C ASP A 781 1.98 8.49 -13.96
N TYR A 782 3.16 8.78 -13.44
CA TYR A 782 4.02 9.85 -13.94
C TYR A 782 4.49 9.61 -15.39
N GLY A 783 4.60 8.35 -15.83
CA GLY A 783 5.08 8.00 -17.18
C GLY A 783 6.36 7.18 -17.17
N ARG A 784 7.24 7.34 -18.16
CA ARG A 784 8.50 6.57 -18.29
C ARG A 784 9.74 7.46 -18.36
N GLY A 785 9.60 8.73 -18.75
CA GLY A 785 10.62 9.76 -18.60
C GLY A 785 10.69 10.36 -17.18
N PHE A 786 11.76 11.10 -16.90
CA PHE A 786 11.95 11.90 -15.70
C PHE A 786 12.04 13.38 -16.09
N PHE A 787 11.37 14.25 -15.33
CA PHE A 787 11.36 15.71 -15.56
C PHE A 787 10.78 16.14 -16.92
N THR A 788 9.92 15.30 -17.49
CA THR A 788 9.31 15.50 -18.81
C THR A 788 7.87 14.98 -18.80
N SER A 789 7.03 15.54 -19.67
CA SER A 789 5.77 14.89 -20.03
C SER A 789 6.03 13.67 -20.91
N ASP A 790 5.20 12.63 -20.78
CA ASP A 790 5.33 11.35 -21.48
C ASP A 790 3.96 10.85 -21.99
N ALA A 791 3.91 10.18 -23.14
CA ALA A 791 2.67 9.61 -23.68
C ALA A 791 2.11 8.45 -22.80
N LYS A 792 2.97 7.82 -22.00
CA LYS A 792 2.62 6.80 -21.01
C LYS A 792 2.16 7.37 -19.68
N SER A 793 2.33 8.67 -19.42
CA SER A 793 1.71 9.35 -18.29
C SER A 793 0.18 9.16 -18.35
N ALA A 794 -0.46 8.91 -17.21
CA ALA A 794 -1.87 8.55 -17.18
C ALA A 794 -2.52 8.80 -15.82
N LEU A 795 -3.84 9.03 -15.87
CA LEU A 795 -4.73 8.83 -14.74
C LEU A 795 -5.38 7.45 -14.90
N TRP A 796 -5.30 6.65 -13.85
CA TRP A 796 -5.88 5.32 -13.77
C TRP A 796 -7.05 5.30 -12.79
N HIS A 797 -8.08 4.53 -13.11
CA HIS A 797 -9.25 4.29 -12.27
C HIS A 797 -9.32 2.81 -11.91
N ILE A 798 -9.32 2.49 -10.62
CA ILE A 798 -9.32 1.14 -10.09
C ILE A 798 -10.64 0.88 -9.37
N THR A 799 -11.42 -0.04 -9.92
CA THR A 799 -12.78 -0.38 -9.47
C THR A 799 -12.86 -1.81 -8.97
N TYR A 800 -13.74 -2.05 -8.00
CA TYR A 800 -14.09 -3.39 -7.54
C TYR A 800 -15.29 -3.96 -8.31
N LYS A 801 -15.32 -5.28 -8.50
CA LYS A 801 -16.32 -6.01 -9.31
C LYS A 801 -16.76 -7.35 -8.70
N GLY A 802 -16.27 -7.73 -7.51
CA GLY A 802 -16.61 -9.00 -6.87
C GLY A 802 -18.05 -9.09 -6.34
N GLY A 803 -18.77 -7.97 -6.31
CA GLY A 803 -20.15 -7.93 -5.81
C GLY A 803 -20.23 -7.97 -4.29
N GLU A 804 -21.45 -8.16 -3.78
CA GLU A 804 -21.74 -8.11 -2.34
C GLU A 804 -21.25 -9.36 -1.58
N PRO A 805 -21.01 -9.26 -0.26
CA PRO A 805 -20.69 -10.41 0.58
C PRO A 805 -21.70 -11.55 0.42
N THR A 806 -21.24 -12.81 0.49
CA THR A 806 -22.08 -13.98 0.23
C THR A 806 -23.36 -13.95 1.12
N PRO A 807 -24.56 -14.11 0.55
CA PRO A 807 -25.86 -13.82 1.21
C PRO A 807 -26.20 -14.78 2.36
N LEU A 808 -27.04 -14.40 3.33
CA LEU A 808 -27.59 -15.36 4.31
C LEU A 808 -28.55 -16.34 3.65
N ALA A 809 -28.87 -17.43 4.34
CA ALA A 809 -29.89 -18.38 3.87
C ALA A 809 -31.24 -17.72 3.57
N LYS A 810 -31.74 -16.87 4.48
CA LYS A 810 -32.98 -16.10 4.30
C LYS A 810 -32.96 -15.17 3.07
N ASP A 811 -31.79 -14.67 2.69
CA ASP A 811 -31.63 -13.74 1.56
C ASP A 811 -31.70 -14.48 0.22
N VAL A 812 -31.34 -15.77 0.20
CA VAL A 812 -31.47 -16.66 -0.96
C VAL A 812 -32.91 -17.15 -1.11
N ALA A 813 -33.56 -17.55 0.00
CA ALA A 813 -34.95 -18.01 0.00
C ALA A 813 -35.93 -16.94 -0.52
N ARG A 814 -35.80 -15.70 -0.05
CA ARG A 814 -36.64 -14.57 -0.50
C ARG A 814 -36.51 -14.27 -2.00
N LYS A 815 -35.35 -14.51 -2.62
CA LYS A 815 -35.15 -14.31 -4.07
C LYS A 815 -35.79 -15.43 -4.91
N ALA A 816 -35.93 -16.64 -4.35
CA ALA A 816 -36.60 -17.76 -5.01
C ALA A 816 -38.12 -17.57 -5.03
N GLU A 817 -38.71 -17.00 -3.97
CA GLU A 817 -40.15 -16.71 -3.87
C GLU A 817 -40.63 -15.54 -4.77
N GLN A 818 -39.69 -14.72 -5.26
CA GLN A 818 -39.97 -13.55 -6.11
C GLN A 818 -39.77 -13.83 -7.62
N ARG A 819 -39.37 -15.04 -7.98
CA ARG A 819 -39.27 -15.54 -9.37
C ARG A 819 -40.37 -16.56 -9.61
#